data_AF-A0A1G8H5L5-F1
#
_entry.id   AF-A0A1G8H5L5-F1
#
_cell.length_a   1.000
_cell.length_b   1.000
_cell.length_c   1.000
_cell.angle_alpha   90.00
_cell.angle_beta   90.00
_cell.angle_gamma   90.00
#
_symmetry.space_group_name_H-M   'P 1'
#
loop_
_entity.id
_entity.type
_entity.pdbx_description
1 polymer ?
#
loop_
_entity_poly.entity_id
_entity_poly.type
_entity_poly.pdbx_seq_one_letter_code
_entity_poly.pdbx_strand_id
1 'polypeptide(L)'
;MREQNFNIKEVNEISNQVWGIFDILRGSISTEDFIVIFFFLSAHKDNLLVEARNSEYIGDINYDVIDCIYRNDNYKRLIEVYGPIIKSMPSQKLEQILDFLIGLNQNEIKEHFSEIFDNLLYRFSAAQGKSSGEFIQPVEISRFIMNLADLPDNATVYNPFAGLASFGTFLNKSQRYYGQEINPRTWALGKLRLMAHELDDSNFSLDDSIEHWNNFGEFDLIVSTPPFGMKIPNHLSNENGLTLERYIIERSLNRLPKNGKLICVVSQGFLFRGGKEQRFREELVKNGLIDTIISLPSGLLKHTGIPTCIVVFKKSQSHNGFIRIVNANDFVISKGPRDKRLEDIKLSKMIAQDSENEFVKFVSIDKICNADYNLNVQRYFAKEFHGVVLVPEIAEFFRGTSASKGEYGKFIRIRDLKDDVVDCILNLESIEKKELHLHGIRKIEESCLLLATRWKTLKPTFFEFEGEPIYIANDIIALKIDETKVDIYYLINELHADYVGEQMGSYRTTGVIPIIKKEDLFNVRIQLLSIQEQKAKVSGILELSEQIKKLQRDKEQILKGIDKQEVESSTSLSHILGKPLLSIGSSLDIIQDALAKVDINWKQVMVSERKKFTLEDAFTSISKNLDFIQSLVDENKSIINISHFEITDINLLTFIKNYTKNASNSSKDNVQIILDIHNDVLEQFGKKIMVNANEQKLTMVLNNIIDNAKHHGFLDTNKNYKISIELVPFTETVEVAEKLNYDILESESYIEVKISNNGKPSPKDFKLEDYIRKNFGAGNTKNKGLGGYEINEIIKSHNNGRKALNIFSADVDSEYNTTISFLLPIIQIN
;
A
#
# COMPACT_ATOMS: atom_id res chain seq x y z
N MET A 1 -15.07 12.12 22.64
CA MET A 1 -13.93 12.18 23.59
C MET A 1 -13.48 10.76 23.90
N ARG A 2 -12.16 10.47 23.92
CA ARG A 2 -11.46 9.25 24.46
C ARG A 2 -10.14 8.88 23.74
N GLU A 3 -9.65 9.62 22.73
CA GLU A 3 -8.24 9.50 22.26
C GLU A 3 -7.26 10.42 22.99
N GLN A 4 -7.76 11.44 23.69
CA GLN A 4 -6.92 12.27 24.57
C GLN A 4 -6.43 11.49 25.81
N ASN A 5 -7.04 10.32 26.12
CA ASN A 5 -6.74 9.58 27.35
C ASN A 5 -5.49 8.68 27.24
N PHE A 6 -5.03 8.30 26.05
CA PHE A 6 -3.74 7.60 25.91
C PHE A 6 -2.55 8.56 25.82
N ASN A 7 -2.79 9.86 25.76
CA ASN A 7 -1.75 10.89 25.88
C ASN A 7 -1.62 11.42 27.31
N ILE A 8 -2.31 10.79 28.27
CA ILE A 8 -2.08 11.02 29.70
C ILE A 8 -0.70 10.45 30.02
N LYS A 9 0.15 11.28 30.61
CA LYS A 9 1.55 10.96 30.87
C LYS A 9 1.65 9.78 31.83
N GLU A 10 0.82 9.80 32.86
CA GLU A 10 0.70 8.82 33.94
C GLU A 10 0.30 7.44 33.37
N VAL A 11 -0.72 7.39 32.49
CA VAL A 11 -1.14 6.16 31.80
C VAL A 11 0.02 5.55 31.01
N ASN A 12 0.78 6.36 30.26
CA ASN A 12 1.90 5.86 29.48
C ASN A 12 3.06 5.39 30.35
N GLU A 13 3.38 6.13 31.42
CA GLU A 13 4.44 5.77 32.35
C GLU A 13 4.14 4.42 33.02
N ILE A 14 2.94 4.23 33.59
CA ILE A 14 2.55 2.97 34.21
C ILE A 14 2.46 1.86 33.18
N SER A 15 1.87 2.11 32.01
CA SER A 15 1.79 1.09 30.95
C SER A 15 3.18 0.65 30.50
N ASN A 16 4.15 1.56 30.42
CA ASN A 16 5.54 1.23 30.11
C ASN A 16 6.20 0.40 31.21
N GLN A 17 5.95 0.74 32.48
CA GLN A 17 6.43 -0.05 33.61
C GLN A 17 5.85 -1.47 33.57
N VAL A 18 4.53 -1.61 33.53
CA VAL A 18 3.83 -2.91 33.47
C VAL A 18 4.24 -3.70 32.22
N TRP A 19 4.58 -3.04 31.11
CA TRP A 19 5.09 -3.71 29.92
C TRP A 19 6.39 -4.49 30.17
N GLY A 20 7.23 -4.07 31.13
CA GLY A 20 8.43 -4.81 31.53
C GLY A 20 8.14 -6.20 32.10
N ILE A 21 6.93 -6.45 32.60
CA ILE A 21 6.51 -7.78 33.11
C ILE A 21 6.52 -8.83 32.00
N PHE A 22 6.23 -8.44 30.76
CA PHE A 22 6.28 -9.37 29.62
C PHE A 22 7.69 -9.92 29.37
N ASP A 23 8.75 -9.17 29.70
CA ASP A 23 10.12 -9.65 29.64
C ASP A 23 10.43 -10.63 30.78
N ILE A 24 9.85 -10.44 31.96
CA ILE A 24 9.98 -11.39 33.09
C ILE A 24 9.44 -12.76 32.70
N LEU A 25 8.28 -12.81 32.03
CA LEU A 25 7.61 -14.03 31.59
C LEU A 25 8.26 -14.72 30.38
N ARG A 26 9.15 -14.02 29.65
CA ARG A 26 9.79 -14.57 28.45
C ARG A 26 10.57 -15.85 28.80
N GLY A 27 10.29 -16.92 28.06
CA GLY A 27 10.90 -18.24 28.27
C GLY A 27 10.37 -19.01 29.49
N SER A 28 9.39 -18.47 30.23
CA SER A 28 8.82 -19.13 31.42
C SER A 28 7.47 -19.78 31.13
N ILE A 29 6.63 -19.13 30.33
CA ILE A 29 5.34 -19.66 29.85
C ILE A 29 5.17 -19.35 28.35
N SER A 30 4.15 -19.94 27.72
CA SER A 30 3.85 -19.65 26.32
C SER A 30 3.43 -18.19 26.14
N THR A 31 3.71 -17.60 24.97
CA THR A 31 3.33 -16.21 24.68
C THR A 31 1.81 -16.00 24.74
N GLU A 32 1.02 -17.01 24.37
CA GLU A 32 -0.44 -16.96 24.46
C GLU A 32 -0.93 -16.84 25.91
N ASP A 33 -0.17 -17.36 26.88
CA ASP A 33 -0.51 -17.30 28.30
C ASP A 33 -0.13 -15.97 28.97
N PHE A 34 0.54 -15.06 28.25
CA PHE A 34 0.89 -13.73 28.76
C PHE A 34 -0.35 -12.89 29.12
N ILE A 35 -1.54 -13.30 28.66
CA ILE A 35 -2.83 -12.73 29.10
C ILE A 35 -3.02 -12.79 30.63
N VAL A 36 -2.29 -13.65 31.35
CA VAL A 36 -2.31 -13.72 32.82
C VAL A 36 -1.84 -12.40 33.48
N ILE A 37 -1.07 -11.56 32.77
CA ILE A 37 -0.67 -10.24 33.29
C ILE A 37 -1.90 -9.37 33.56
N PHE A 38 -2.91 -9.40 32.69
CA PHE A 38 -4.15 -8.63 32.88
C PHE A 38 -4.92 -9.11 34.11
N PHE A 39 -4.85 -10.40 34.41
CA PHE A 39 -5.44 -11.00 35.61
C PHE A 39 -4.73 -10.50 36.87
N PHE A 40 -3.39 -10.56 36.91
CA PHE A 40 -2.61 -10.04 38.04
C PHE A 40 -2.78 -8.53 38.22
N LEU A 41 -2.76 -7.75 37.14
CA LEU A 41 -2.98 -6.32 37.20
C LEU A 41 -4.35 -5.97 37.79
N SER A 42 -5.38 -6.72 37.41
CA SER A 42 -6.73 -6.56 37.97
C SER A 42 -6.79 -6.99 39.43
N ALA A 43 -6.19 -8.13 39.81
CA ALA A 43 -6.14 -8.57 41.20
C ALA A 43 -5.35 -7.58 42.08
N HIS A 44 -4.31 -6.93 41.54
CA HIS A 44 -3.54 -5.89 42.22
C HIS A 44 -4.36 -4.63 42.49
N LYS A 45 -5.14 -4.16 41.49
CA LYS A 45 -6.08 -3.04 41.65
C LYS A 45 -7.00 -3.25 42.85
N ASP A 46 -7.47 -4.49 43.04
CA ASP A 46 -8.39 -4.90 44.10
C ASP A 46 -7.68 -5.33 45.40
N ASN A 47 -6.38 -5.02 45.55
CA ASN A 47 -5.54 -5.34 46.73
C ASN A 47 -5.26 -6.83 47.00
N LEU A 48 -5.77 -7.76 46.19
CA LEU A 48 -5.68 -9.20 46.46
C LEU A 48 -4.24 -9.73 46.44
N LEU A 49 -3.35 -9.14 45.63
CA LEU A 49 -1.95 -9.58 45.58
C LEU A 49 -1.15 -9.19 46.83
N VAL A 50 -1.50 -8.06 47.47
CA VAL A 50 -0.84 -7.63 48.72
C VAL A 50 -1.25 -8.56 49.87
N GLU A 51 -2.51 -8.95 49.90
CA GLU A 51 -3.03 -9.93 50.86
C GLU A 51 -2.36 -11.30 50.70
N ALA A 52 -2.22 -11.78 49.45
CA ALA A 52 -1.54 -13.04 49.16
C ALA A 52 -0.10 -13.04 49.67
N ARG A 53 0.65 -11.95 49.41
CA ARG A 53 2.06 -11.82 49.83
C ARG A 53 2.25 -11.76 51.34
N ASN A 54 1.34 -11.09 52.05
CA ASN A 54 1.43 -10.92 53.51
C ASN A 54 0.85 -12.10 54.29
N SER A 55 0.30 -13.09 53.60
CA SER A 55 -0.30 -14.25 54.24
C SER A 55 0.78 -15.15 54.84
N GLU A 56 0.61 -15.60 56.09
CA GLU A 56 1.58 -16.43 56.83
C GLU A 56 1.71 -17.88 56.29
N TYR A 57 1.24 -18.15 55.07
CA TYR A 57 1.22 -19.49 54.51
C TYR A 57 2.64 -19.93 54.12
N ILE A 58 3.06 -21.09 54.64
CA ILE A 58 4.39 -21.70 54.48
C ILE A 58 4.41 -22.56 53.18
N GLY A 59 3.58 -22.21 52.19
CA GLY A 59 3.28 -23.00 51.00
C GLY A 59 4.09 -22.65 49.75
N ASP A 60 3.72 -23.23 48.63
CA ASP A 60 4.15 -22.78 47.30
C ASP A 60 3.34 -21.53 46.93
N ILE A 61 4.04 -20.40 46.74
CA ILE A 61 3.48 -19.07 46.44
C ILE A 61 2.43 -19.08 45.32
N ASN A 62 2.56 -20.00 44.36
CA ASN A 62 1.59 -20.15 43.27
C ASN A 62 0.19 -20.54 43.78
N TYR A 63 0.12 -21.45 44.75
CA TYR A 63 -1.14 -21.87 45.36
C TYR A 63 -1.70 -20.79 46.27
N ASP A 64 -0.85 -20.11 47.03
CA ASP A 64 -1.29 -19.04 47.94
C ASP A 64 -1.93 -17.87 47.18
N VAL A 65 -1.34 -17.48 46.03
CA VAL A 65 -1.91 -16.47 45.14
C VAL A 65 -3.26 -16.91 44.57
N ILE A 66 -3.37 -18.17 44.14
CA ILE A 66 -4.61 -18.72 43.60
C ILE A 66 -5.70 -18.73 44.67
N ASP A 67 -5.40 -19.24 45.86
CA ASP A 67 -6.36 -19.39 46.95
C ASP A 67 -6.81 -18.02 47.49
N CYS A 68 -5.90 -17.05 47.57
CA CYS A 68 -6.25 -15.69 47.96
C CYS A 68 -7.22 -15.05 46.95
N ILE A 69 -6.90 -15.09 45.66
CA ILE A 69 -7.75 -14.49 44.62
C ILE A 69 -9.08 -15.24 44.48
N TYR A 70 -9.10 -16.56 44.66
CA TYR A 70 -10.31 -17.40 44.57
C TYR A 70 -11.38 -17.03 45.61
N ARG A 71 -11.00 -16.44 46.74
CA ARG A 71 -11.94 -15.98 47.79
C ARG A 71 -12.78 -14.79 47.33
N ASN A 72 -12.38 -14.08 46.28
CA ASN A 72 -13.15 -12.98 45.70
C ASN A 72 -14.10 -13.52 44.61
N ASP A 73 -15.41 -13.31 44.79
CA ASP A 73 -16.45 -13.82 43.90
C ASP A 73 -16.28 -13.37 42.44
N ASN A 74 -15.75 -12.17 42.20
CA ASN A 74 -15.52 -11.63 40.85
C ASN A 74 -14.44 -12.41 40.08
N TYR A 75 -13.48 -13.02 40.79
CA TYR A 75 -12.34 -13.72 40.20
C TYR A 75 -12.50 -15.24 40.23
N LYS A 76 -13.46 -15.78 40.99
CA LYS A 76 -13.64 -17.22 41.21
C LYS A 76 -13.71 -18.03 39.92
N ARG A 77 -14.52 -17.60 38.95
CA ARG A 77 -14.61 -18.28 37.63
C ARG A 77 -13.40 -18.01 36.74
N LEU A 78 -12.71 -16.89 36.92
CA LEU A 78 -11.51 -16.54 36.14
C LEU A 78 -10.33 -17.44 36.55
N ILE A 79 -10.28 -17.91 37.80
CA ILE A 79 -9.28 -18.88 38.27
C ILE A 79 -9.35 -20.21 37.51
N GLU A 80 -10.52 -20.61 36.98
CA GLU A 80 -10.63 -21.83 36.15
C GLU A 80 -9.78 -21.70 34.87
N VAL A 81 -9.57 -20.48 34.37
CA VAL A 81 -8.78 -20.19 33.17
C VAL A 81 -7.33 -19.85 33.51
N TYR A 82 -7.11 -18.96 34.49
CA TYR A 82 -5.77 -18.46 34.82
C TYR A 82 -5.02 -19.34 35.83
N GLY A 83 -5.72 -20.09 36.68
CA GLY A 83 -5.12 -20.95 37.71
C GLY A 83 -4.13 -21.97 37.14
N PRO A 84 -4.44 -22.71 36.05
CA PRO A 84 -3.48 -23.60 35.40
C PRO A 84 -2.21 -22.88 34.91
N ILE A 85 -2.35 -21.66 34.38
CA ILE A 85 -1.21 -20.84 33.92
C ILE A 85 -0.33 -20.46 35.11
N ILE A 86 -0.93 -19.98 36.21
CA ILE A 86 -0.22 -19.60 37.43
C ILE A 86 0.51 -20.81 38.01
N LYS A 87 -0.14 -21.97 38.11
CA LYS A 87 0.49 -23.22 38.59
C LYS A 87 1.70 -23.66 37.77
N SER A 88 1.69 -23.41 36.45
CA SER A 88 2.79 -23.77 35.56
C SER A 88 3.99 -22.82 35.62
N MET A 89 3.85 -21.64 36.24
CA MET A 89 4.88 -20.62 36.30
C MET A 89 5.94 -20.96 37.37
N PRO A 90 7.24 -20.73 37.12
CA PRO A 90 8.25 -20.85 38.17
C PRO A 90 7.98 -19.86 39.33
N SER A 91 8.02 -20.33 40.57
CA SER A 91 7.72 -19.52 41.77
C SER A 91 8.58 -18.24 41.85
N GLN A 92 9.88 -18.31 41.49
CA GLN A 92 10.75 -17.12 41.49
C GLN A 92 10.30 -16.06 40.48
N LYS A 93 9.73 -16.48 39.34
CA LYS A 93 9.19 -15.56 38.34
C LYS A 93 7.89 -14.93 38.84
N LEU A 94 7.02 -15.71 39.49
CA LEU A 94 5.80 -15.19 40.09
C LEU A 94 6.13 -14.14 41.17
N GLU A 95 7.07 -14.43 42.08
CA GLU A 95 7.54 -13.47 43.09
C GLU A 95 8.04 -12.17 42.45
N GLN A 96 8.87 -12.23 41.40
CA GLN A 96 9.33 -11.04 40.68
C GLN A 96 8.16 -10.19 40.14
N ILE A 97 7.10 -10.82 39.66
CA ILE A 97 5.91 -10.13 39.14
C ILE A 97 5.13 -9.48 40.28
N LEU A 98 4.95 -10.19 41.40
CA LEU A 98 4.28 -9.65 42.58
C LEU A 98 5.04 -8.45 43.15
N ASP A 99 6.36 -8.55 43.31
CA ASP A 99 7.24 -7.47 43.74
C ASP A 99 7.13 -6.26 42.83
N PHE A 100 7.17 -6.50 41.52
CA PHE A 100 7.05 -5.45 40.53
C PHE A 100 5.71 -4.72 40.65
N LEU A 101 4.59 -5.46 40.65
CA LEU A 101 3.25 -4.87 40.71
C LEU A 101 3.00 -4.13 42.04
N ILE A 102 3.44 -4.70 43.17
CA ILE A 102 3.29 -4.08 44.50
C ILE A 102 4.11 -2.78 44.62
N GLY A 103 5.23 -2.68 43.89
CA GLY A 103 6.05 -1.47 43.83
C GLY A 103 5.46 -0.33 43.00
N LEU A 104 4.37 -0.55 42.24
CA LEU A 104 3.74 0.48 41.43
C LEU A 104 2.88 1.45 42.25
N ASN A 105 2.69 2.66 41.73
CA ASN A 105 1.81 3.64 42.37
C ASN A 105 0.35 3.21 42.28
N GLN A 106 -0.17 2.65 43.37
CA GLN A 106 -1.52 2.11 43.42
C GLN A 106 -2.62 3.16 43.18
N ASN A 107 -2.40 4.41 43.59
CA ASN A 107 -3.40 5.47 43.42
C ASN A 107 -3.58 5.80 41.93
N GLU A 108 -2.49 5.94 41.19
CA GLU A 108 -2.54 6.21 39.75
C GLU A 108 -3.09 5.00 38.97
N ILE A 109 -2.76 3.77 39.38
CA ILE A 109 -3.36 2.55 38.82
C ILE A 109 -4.88 2.56 38.98
N LYS A 110 -5.38 2.89 40.19
CA LYS A 110 -6.83 2.91 40.46
C LYS A 110 -7.54 4.02 39.70
N GLU A 111 -6.94 5.20 39.61
CA GLU A 111 -7.53 6.37 38.95
C GLU A 111 -7.66 6.19 37.43
N HIS A 112 -6.69 5.53 36.78
CA HIS A 112 -6.65 5.37 35.33
C HIS A 112 -6.70 3.91 34.86
N PHE A 113 -7.33 3.03 35.65
CA PHE A 113 -7.24 1.59 35.44
C PHE A 113 -7.75 1.14 34.06
N SER A 114 -8.90 1.66 33.62
CA SER A 114 -9.49 1.34 32.31
C SER A 114 -8.55 1.72 31.15
N GLU A 115 -7.96 2.90 31.21
CA GLU A 115 -7.03 3.43 30.22
C GLU A 115 -5.75 2.61 30.17
N ILE A 116 -5.15 2.30 31.33
CA ILE A 116 -3.95 1.46 31.43
C ILE A 116 -4.23 0.07 30.87
N PHE A 117 -5.36 -0.53 31.25
CA PHE A 117 -5.77 -1.86 30.79
C PHE A 117 -5.91 -1.91 29.26
N ASP A 118 -6.70 -0.99 28.68
CA ASP A 118 -6.88 -0.95 27.22
C ASP A 118 -5.57 -0.61 26.49
N ASN A 119 -4.74 0.29 27.04
CA ASN A 119 -3.44 0.63 26.43
C ASN A 119 -2.54 -0.60 26.32
N LEU A 120 -2.40 -1.35 27.42
CA LEU A 120 -1.64 -2.61 27.47
C LEU A 120 -2.25 -3.65 26.53
N LEU A 121 -3.57 -3.78 26.48
CA LEU A 121 -4.26 -4.74 25.62
C LEU A 121 -4.02 -4.46 24.13
N TYR A 122 -4.11 -3.19 23.71
CA TYR A 122 -3.84 -2.80 22.33
C TYR A 122 -2.36 -2.94 21.95
N ARG A 123 -1.43 -2.66 22.88
CA ARG A 123 0.01 -2.92 22.70
C ARG A 123 0.29 -4.42 22.59
N PHE A 124 -0.33 -5.22 23.45
CA PHE A 124 -0.21 -6.68 23.48
C PHE A 124 -0.67 -7.30 22.16
N SER A 125 -1.87 -6.92 21.69
CA SER A 125 -2.39 -7.37 20.40
C SER A 125 -1.49 -6.96 19.23
N ALA A 126 -0.91 -5.75 19.25
CA ALA A 126 0.03 -5.31 18.22
C ALA A 126 1.34 -6.11 18.23
N ALA A 127 1.83 -6.52 19.41
CA ALA A 127 3.08 -7.25 19.57
C ALA A 127 2.96 -8.75 19.19
N GLN A 128 1.82 -9.40 19.45
CA GLN A 128 1.62 -10.83 19.14
C GLN A 128 1.47 -11.14 17.64
N GLY A 129 1.23 -10.12 16.80
CA GLY A 129 1.13 -10.30 15.36
C GLY A 129 -0.07 -11.15 14.92
N LYS A 130 0.04 -11.86 13.80
CA LYS A 130 -1.07 -12.64 13.20
C LYS A 130 -1.35 -13.97 13.89
N SER A 131 -0.48 -14.41 14.80
CA SER A 131 -0.45 -15.81 15.27
C SER A 131 -1.39 -16.08 16.44
N SER A 132 -1.91 -15.06 17.12
CA SER A 132 -2.62 -15.24 18.39
C SER A 132 -4.11 -15.52 18.29
N GLY A 133 -4.71 -15.49 17.09
CA GLY A 133 -6.13 -15.86 16.88
C GLY A 133 -7.17 -14.93 17.53
N GLU A 134 -6.79 -14.11 18.51
CA GLU A 134 -7.68 -13.22 19.25
C GLU A 134 -7.85 -11.89 18.51
N PHE A 135 -9.02 -11.72 17.90
CA PHE A 135 -9.37 -10.52 17.17
C PHE A 135 -9.82 -9.41 18.13
N ILE A 136 -8.96 -8.43 18.43
CA ILE A 136 -9.43 -7.19 19.05
C ILE A 136 -10.04 -6.27 17.98
N GLN A 137 -11.32 -5.95 18.16
CA GLN A 137 -11.97 -4.97 17.32
C GLN A 137 -11.33 -3.58 17.48
N PRO A 138 -11.04 -2.86 16.37
CA PRO A 138 -10.57 -1.48 16.43
C PRO A 138 -11.51 -0.59 17.25
N VAL A 139 -10.94 0.22 18.15
CA VAL A 139 -11.71 1.06 19.08
C VAL A 139 -12.58 2.06 18.33
N GLU A 140 -12.11 2.55 17.18
CA GLU A 140 -12.81 3.52 16.34
C GLU A 140 -14.09 2.94 15.74
N ILE A 141 -14.09 1.65 15.38
CA ILE A 141 -15.29 0.97 14.87
C ILE A 141 -16.31 0.78 16.00
N SER A 142 -15.86 0.32 17.17
CA SER A 142 -16.74 0.16 18.34
C SER A 142 -17.35 1.50 18.75
N ARG A 143 -16.52 2.55 18.89
CA ARG A 143 -16.96 3.89 19.27
C ARG A 143 -17.94 4.46 18.27
N PHE A 144 -17.68 4.29 16.98
CA PHE A 144 -18.59 4.71 15.91
C PHE A 144 -19.96 4.04 16.03
N ILE A 145 -20.01 2.72 16.18
CA ILE A 145 -21.25 1.96 16.28
C ILE A 145 -22.04 2.33 17.54
N MET A 146 -21.36 2.49 18.67
CA MET A 146 -22.01 2.84 19.93
C MET A 146 -22.57 4.27 19.90
N ASN A 147 -21.87 5.21 19.24
CA ASN A 147 -22.41 6.55 18.99
C ASN A 147 -23.60 6.52 18.02
N LEU A 148 -23.54 5.68 16.98
CA LEU A 148 -24.61 5.52 16.00
C LEU A 148 -25.88 4.91 16.61
N ALA A 149 -25.72 4.06 17.64
CA ALA A 149 -26.83 3.42 18.32
C ALA A 149 -27.72 4.43 19.06
N ASP A 150 -27.13 5.49 19.63
CA ASP A 150 -27.80 6.53 20.41
C ASP A 150 -28.69 5.94 21.51
N LEU A 151 -28.06 5.39 22.55
CA LEU A 151 -28.72 4.57 23.57
C LEU A 151 -29.23 5.40 24.76
N PRO A 152 -30.45 5.12 25.26
CA PRO A 152 -30.92 5.70 26.52
C PRO A 152 -30.19 5.13 27.74
N ASP A 153 -30.31 5.82 28.89
CA ASP A 153 -29.58 5.47 30.11
C ASP A 153 -29.89 4.08 30.68
N ASN A 154 -31.05 3.48 30.38
CA ASN A 154 -31.41 2.14 30.89
C ASN A 154 -31.45 1.06 29.80
N ALA A 155 -30.79 1.31 28.67
CA ALA A 155 -30.82 0.43 27.52
C ALA A 155 -30.30 -0.98 27.85
N THR A 156 -30.93 -2.00 27.27
CA THR A 156 -30.40 -3.37 27.25
C THR A 156 -29.65 -3.62 25.96
N VAL A 157 -28.37 -4.02 26.07
CA VAL A 157 -27.49 -4.26 24.94
C VAL A 157 -27.04 -5.71 24.94
N TYR A 158 -27.20 -6.40 23.81
CA TYR A 158 -26.75 -7.78 23.65
C TYR A 158 -25.72 -7.92 22.52
N ASN A 159 -24.65 -8.67 22.79
CA ASN A 159 -23.66 -9.07 21.80
C ASN A 159 -23.47 -10.60 21.79
N PRO A 160 -23.99 -11.31 20.77
CA PRO A 160 -23.84 -12.76 20.64
C PRO A 160 -22.41 -13.21 20.29
N PHE A 161 -21.53 -12.31 19.82
CA PHE A 161 -20.13 -12.62 19.50
C PHE A 161 -19.26 -11.57 20.17
N ALA A 162 -19.21 -11.64 21.50
CA ALA A 162 -18.70 -10.57 22.34
C ALA A 162 -17.18 -10.38 22.24
N GLY A 163 -16.41 -11.44 21.98
CA GLY A 163 -14.96 -11.38 22.02
C GLY A 163 -14.48 -10.76 23.33
N LEU A 164 -13.61 -9.75 23.22
CA LEU A 164 -13.10 -8.97 24.36
C LEU A 164 -14.07 -7.88 24.84
N ALA A 165 -15.38 -8.08 24.65
CA ALA A 165 -16.45 -7.16 25.03
C ALA A 165 -16.27 -5.70 24.55
N SER A 166 -15.69 -5.50 23.37
CA SER A 166 -15.29 -4.17 22.86
C SER A 166 -16.41 -3.15 22.72
N PHE A 167 -17.67 -3.58 22.57
CA PHE A 167 -18.82 -2.67 22.58
C PHE A 167 -19.29 -2.36 24.00
N GLY A 168 -19.18 -3.32 24.91
CA GLY A 168 -19.61 -3.18 26.30
C GLY A 168 -18.87 -2.06 27.05
N THR A 169 -17.59 -1.83 26.74
CA THR A 169 -16.75 -0.79 27.38
C THR A 169 -17.19 0.66 27.08
N PHE A 170 -18.16 0.85 26.18
CA PHE A 170 -18.76 2.16 25.89
C PHE A 170 -20.05 2.42 26.65
N LEU A 171 -20.57 1.42 27.37
CA LEU A 171 -21.80 1.56 28.13
C LEU A 171 -21.56 2.34 29.43
N ASN A 172 -22.58 3.05 29.87
CA ASN A 172 -22.61 3.62 31.21
C ASN A 172 -23.16 2.61 32.23
N LYS A 173 -23.02 2.90 33.52
CA LYS A 173 -23.43 2.00 34.61
C LYS A 173 -24.93 1.74 34.70
N SER A 174 -25.77 2.59 34.10
CA SER A 174 -27.23 2.38 34.09
C SER A 174 -27.69 1.47 32.95
N GLN A 175 -26.85 1.28 31.92
CA GLN A 175 -27.10 0.36 30.81
C GLN A 175 -26.70 -1.07 31.17
N ARG A 176 -27.44 -2.05 30.64
CA ARG A 176 -27.22 -3.48 30.95
C ARG A 176 -26.61 -4.19 29.76
N TYR A 177 -25.41 -4.72 29.95
CA TYR A 177 -24.71 -5.50 28.94
C TYR A 177 -24.95 -7.01 29.10
N TYR A 178 -25.28 -7.64 27.98
CA TYR A 178 -25.36 -9.08 27.81
C TYR A 178 -24.38 -9.51 26.72
N GLY A 179 -23.49 -10.45 26.99
CA GLY A 179 -22.50 -10.91 26.03
C GLY A 179 -22.34 -12.41 26.07
N GLN A 180 -22.00 -13.01 24.93
CA GLN A 180 -21.59 -14.41 24.83
C GLN A 180 -20.27 -14.55 24.09
N GLU A 181 -19.38 -15.37 24.63
CA GLU A 181 -18.10 -15.73 24.01
C GLU A 181 -17.86 -17.21 24.23
N ILE A 182 -17.47 -17.93 23.18
CA ILE A 182 -17.28 -19.39 23.21
C ILE A 182 -15.87 -19.76 23.69
N ASN A 183 -14.88 -18.90 23.46
CA ASN A 183 -13.51 -19.16 23.84
C ASN A 183 -13.27 -18.78 25.32
N PRO A 184 -12.87 -19.73 26.20
CA PRO A 184 -12.67 -19.45 27.61
C PRO A 184 -11.63 -18.38 27.92
N ARG A 185 -10.54 -18.30 27.13
CA ARG A 185 -9.45 -17.31 27.33
C ARG A 185 -9.91 -15.92 26.94
N THR A 186 -10.53 -15.79 25.77
CA THR A 186 -11.09 -14.52 25.29
C THR A 186 -12.23 -14.05 26.21
N TRP A 187 -13.08 -14.96 26.68
CA TRP A 187 -14.12 -14.66 27.67
C TRP A 187 -13.51 -14.13 28.99
N ALA A 188 -12.51 -14.82 29.54
CA ALA A 188 -11.90 -14.41 30.80
C ALA A 188 -11.25 -13.02 30.69
N LEU A 189 -10.54 -12.76 29.59
CA LEU A 189 -9.93 -11.45 29.32
C LEU A 189 -10.99 -10.37 29.08
N GLY A 190 -12.07 -10.67 28.37
CA GLY A 190 -13.20 -9.76 28.19
C GLY A 190 -13.92 -9.44 29.50
N LYS A 191 -14.04 -10.40 30.42
CA LYS A 191 -14.64 -10.19 31.75
C LYS A 191 -13.76 -9.26 32.60
N LEU A 192 -12.45 -9.47 32.61
CA LEU A 192 -11.49 -8.55 33.24
C LEU A 192 -11.58 -7.15 32.64
N ARG A 193 -11.74 -7.05 31.31
CA ARG A 193 -11.91 -5.76 30.64
C ARG A 193 -13.21 -5.05 31.04
N LEU A 194 -14.33 -5.78 31.16
CA LEU A 194 -15.58 -5.21 31.67
C LEU A 194 -15.41 -4.72 33.12
N MET A 195 -14.74 -5.50 33.99
CA MET A 195 -14.41 -5.08 35.35
C MET A 195 -13.51 -3.83 35.38
N ALA A 196 -12.57 -3.73 34.44
CA ALA A 196 -11.71 -2.55 34.32
C ALA A 196 -12.49 -1.27 34.02
N HIS A 197 -13.60 -1.39 33.28
CA HIS A 197 -14.55 -0.30 32.97
C HIS A 197 -15.69 -0.19 33.98
N GLU A 198 -15.59 -0.84 35.15
CA GLU A 198 -16.60 -0.79 36.22
C GLU A 198 -17.99 -1.31 35.80
N LEU A 199 -17.98 -2.36 34.96
CA LEU A 199 -19.15 -3.06 34.44
C LEU A 199 -19.15 -4.53 34.89
N ASP A 200 -18.71 -4.80 36.12
CA ASP A 200 -18.58 -6.14 36.71
C ASP A 200 -19.91 -6.90 36.80
N ASP A 201 -21.03 -6.20 37.02
CA ASP A 201 -22.41 -6.75 37.02
C ASP A 201 -22.93 -7.19 35.63
N SER A 202 -22.14 -6.99 34.57
CA SER A 202 -22.53 -7.41 33.21
C SER A 202 -22.75 -8.92 33.10
N ASN A 203 -23.80 -9.30 32.39
CA ASN A 203 -24.13 -10.70 32.09
C ASN A 203 -23.31 -11.20 30.89
N PHE A 204 -22.01 -11.45 31.13
CA PHE A 204 -21.07 -11.95 30.13
C PHE A 204 -20.79 -13.44 30.33
N SER A 205 -21.37 -14.29 29.48
CA SER A 205 -21.34 -15.75 29.62
C SER A 205 -20.35 -16.43 28.68
N LEU A 206 -19.68 -17.47 29.20
CA LEU A 206 -18.91 -18.43 28.41
C LEU A 206 -19.86 -19.48 27.83
N ASP A 207 -20.27 -19.31 26.57
CA ASP A 207 -21.25 -20.18 25.89
C ASP A 207 -21.18 -20.02 24.37
N ASP A 208 -21.75 -20.97 23.64
CA ASP A 208 -21.87 -20.93 22.18
C ASP A 208 -23.20 -20.29 21.76
N SER A 209 -23.16 -19.07 21.20
CA SER A 209 -24.35 -18.36 20.73
C SER A 209 -25.06 -19.00 19.53
N ILE A 210 -24.39 -19.89 18.80
CA ILE A 210 -25.00 -20.63 17.69
C ILE A 210 -25.88 -21.74 18.24
N GLU A 211 -25.40 -22.50 19.23
CA GLU A 211 -26.16 -23.58 19.89
C GLU A 211 -27.19 -23.04 20.91
N HIS A 212 -26.76 -22.07 21.72
CA HIS A 212 -27.51 -21.54 22.86
C HIS A 212 -27.68 -20.03 22.73
N TRP A 213 -28.48 -19.60 21.74
CA TRP A 213 -28.82 -18.18 21.61
C TRP A 213 -29.53 -17.68 22.88
N ASN A 214 -29.04 -16.57 23.41
CA ASN A 214 -29.60 -15.99 24.63
C ASN A 214 -31.05 -15.51 24.43
N ASN A 215 -31.96 -16.03 25.26
CA ASN A 215 -33.39 -15.77 25.19
C ASN A 215 -33.94 -14.96 26.38
N PHE A 216 -33.10 -14.25 27.15
CA PHE A 216 -33.52 -13.51 28.36
C PHE A 216 -34.54 -12.39 28.14
N GLY A 217 -34.81 -11.96 26.91
CA GLY A 217 -35.83 -10.95 26.63
C GLY A 217 -35.62 -10.26 25.29
N GLU A 218 -36.26 -9.10 25.15
CA GLU A 218 -35.98 -8.16 24.07
C GLU A 218 -34.83 -7.22 24.45
N PHE A 219 -34.03 -6.81 23.47
CA PHE A 219 -32.88 -5.93 23.64
C PHE A 219 -33.05 -4.64 22.84
N ASP A 220 -32.84 -3.47 23.46
CA ASP A 220 -32.89 -2.17 22.78
C ASP A 220 -31.86 -2.09 21.63
N LEU A 221 -30.69 -2.71 21.85
CA LEU A 221 -29.65 -2.84 20.86
C LEU A 221 -29.08 -4.26 20.85
N ILE A 222 -28.98 -4.84 19.66
CA ILE A 222 -28.12 -5.99 19.42
C ILE A 222 -26.96 -5.50 18.55
N VAL A 223 -25.73 -5.70 19.01
CA VAL A 223 -24.50 -5.38 18.26
C VAL A 223 -23.74 -6.65 17.95
N SER A 224 -23.16 -6.73 16.76
CA SER A 224 -22.37 -7.92 16.44
C SER A 224 -21.30 -7.66 15.38
N THR A 225 -20.16 -8.32 15.56
CA THR A 225 -19.13 -8.50 14.53
C THR A 225 -18.88 -10.00 14.40
N PRO A 226 -19.76 -10.73 13.68
CA PRO A 226 -19.67 -12.17 13.62
C PRO A 226 -18.40 -12.67 12.93
N PRO A 227 -17.95 -13.90 13.24
CA PRO A 227 -16.80 -14.49 12.58
C PRO A 227 -17.05 -14.65 11.07
N PHE A 228 -16.16 -14.08 10.25
CA PHE A 228 -16.33 -14.09 8.80
C PHE A 228 -16.14 -15.48 8.20
N GLY A 229 -17.10 -15.93 7.39
CA GLY A 229 -17.00 -17.19 6.64
C GLY A 229 -17.14 -18.46 7.47
N MET A 230 -17.55 -18.34 8.74
CA MET A 230 -17.87 -19.49 9.57
C MET A 230 -19.14 -20.18 9.04
N LYS A 231 -19.12 -21.52 9.02
CA LYS A 231 -20.27 -22.34 8.64
C LYS A 231 -21.11 -22.65 9.88
N ILE A 232 -22.43 -22.67 9.70
CA ILE A 232 -23.34 -23.14 10.74
C ILE A 232 -23.30 -24.68 10.79
N PRO A 233 -23.35 -25.30 11.98
CA PRO A 233 -23.48 -26.74 12.15
C PRO A 233 -24.69 -27.33 11.41
N ASN A 234 -24.53 -28.54 10.86
CA ASN A 234 -25.55 -29.15 9.99
C ASN A 234 -26.89 -29.40 10.67
N HIS A 235 -26.92 -29.64 12.00
CA HIS A 235 -28.16 -29.89 12.74
C HIS A 235 -29.02 -28.63 12.93
N LEU A 236 -28.40 -27.45 12.89
CA LEU A 236 -29.12 -26.17 12.85
C LEU A 236 -29.47 -25.76 11.42
N SER A 237 -28.77 -26.30 10.42
CA SER A 237 -29.01 -26.04 8.99
C SER A 237 -30.10 -26.94 8.40
N ASN A 238 -31.24 -27.13 9.09
CA ASN A 238 -32.40 -27.84 8.53
C ASN A 238 -32.87 -27.24 7.20
N GLU A 239 -32.52 -25.97 6.94
CA GLU A 239 -32.56 -25.35 5.64
C GLU A 239 -31.20 -25.45 4.93
N ASN A 240 -31.15 -26.16 3.80
CA ASN A 240 -29.99 -26.14 2.91
C ASN A 240 -29.54 -24.68 2.67
N GLY A 241 -28.37 -24.29 3.19
CA GLY A 241 -27.71 -23.01 2.92
C GLY A 241 -28.06 -21.83 3.82
N LEU A 242 -28.40 -22.08 5.09
CA LEU A 242 -28.39 -21.04 6.14
C LEU A 242 -26.96 -20.52 6.36
N THR A 243 -26.74 -19.22 6.16
CA THR A 243 -25.47 -18.55 6.46
C THR A 243 -25.47 -18.02 7.90
N LEU A 244 -24.28 -17.80 8.47
CA LEU A 244 -24.15 -17.21 9.80
C LEU A 244 -24.81 -15.82 9.86
N GLU A 245 -24.62 -15.00 8.84
CA GLU A 245 -25.22 -13.67 8.76
C GLU A 245 -26.75 -13.75 8.80
N ARG A 246 -27.36 -14.68 8.05
CA ARG A 246 -28.81 -14.89 8.05
C ARG A 246 -29.30 -15.32 9.44
N TYR A 247 -28.66 -16.31 10.05
CA TYR A 247 -29.01 -16.78 11.38
C TYR A 247 -28.99 -15.66 12.42
N ILE A 248 -27.93 -14.86 12.45
CA ILE A 248 -27.77 -13.76 13.40
C ILE A 248 -28.83 -12.69 13.17
N ILE A 249 -29.05 -12.28 11.92
CA ILE A 249 -30.01 -11.23 11.59
C ILE A 249 -31.42 -11.68 11.98
N GLU A 250 -31.85 -12.88 11.61
CA GLU A 250 -33.17 -13.42 11.95
C GLU A 250 -33.37 -13.56 13.46
N ARG A 251 -32.40 -14.18 14.16
CA ARG A 251 -32.44 -14.33 15.63
C ARG A 251 -32.49 -12.98 16.33
N SER A 252 -31.67 -12.03 15.89
CA SER A 252 -31.62 -10.69 16.46
C SER A 252 -32.92 -9.95 16.24
N LEU A 253 -33.46 -9.91 15.02
CA LEU A 253 -34.73 -9.23 14.71
C LEU A 253 -35.88 -9.79 15.57
N ASN A 254 -35.91 -11.09 15.83
CA ASN A 254 -36.91 -11.69 16.72
C ASN A 254 -36.79 -11.24 18.19
N ARG A 255 -35.63 -10.70 18.60
CA ARG A 255 -35.34 -10.21 19.96
C ARG A 255 -35.27 -8.69 20.05
N LEU A 256 -35.62 -7.96 19.00
CA LEU A 256 -35.72 -6.50 19.07
C LEU A 256 -37.15 -6.05 19.44
N PRO A 257 -37.33 -5.06 20.32
CA PRO A 257 -38.60 -4.35 20.42
C PRO A 257 -38.87 -3.54 19.14
N LYS A 258 -40.05 -2.94 19.02
CA LYS A 258 -40.45 -2.16 17.82
C LYS A 258 -39.45 -1.05 17.45
N ASN A 259 -38.85 -0.39 18.46
CA ASN A 259 -37.89 0.70 18.30
C ASN A 259 -36.43 0.25 18.45
N GLY A 260 -36.20 -1.05 18.65
CA GLY A 260 -34.86 -1.60 18.81
C GLY A 260 -34.09 -1.63 17.50
N LYS A 261 -32.77 -1.74 17.61
CA LYS A 261 -31.85 -1.74 16.47
C LYS A 261 -30.92 -2.95 16.53
N LEU A 262 -30.62 -3.53 15.37
CA LEU A 262 -29.46 -4.40 15.20
C LEU A 262 -28.40 -3.64 14.41
N ILE A 263 -27.17 -3.56 14.93
CA ILE A 263 -26.04 -2.99 14.20
C ILE A 263 -24.97 -4.07 14.03
N CYS A 264 -24.76 -4.50 12.78
CA CYS A 264 -23.89 -5.62 12.47
C CYS A 264 -22.74 -5.21 11.55
N VAL A 265 -21.51 -5.61 11.89
CA VAL A 265 -20.33 -5.49 11.03
C VAL A 265 -20.20 -6.76 10.20
N VAL A 266 -20.45 -6.66 8.90
CA VAL A 266 -20.39 -7.80 7.98
C VAL A 266 -19.39 -7.54 6.85
N SER A 267 -18.98 -8.60 6.16
CA SER A 267 -18.19 -8.44 4.93
C SER A 267 -19.03 -7.73 3.86
N GLN A 268 -18.40 -6.91 3.00
CA GLN A 268 -19.12 -6.24 1.90
C GLN A 268 -19.81 -7.23 0.94
N GLY A 269 -19.40 -8.50 0.93
CA GLY A 269 -20.05 -9.56 0.16
C GLY A 269 -21.55 -9.68 0.40
N PHE A 270 -22.02 -9.43 1.63
CA PHE A 270 -23.44 -9.43 2.00
C PHE A 270 -24.28 -8.52 1.07
N LEU A 271 -23.70 -7.40 0.63
CA LEU A 271 -24.39 -6.38 -0.16
C LEU A 271 -24.70 -6.84 -1.59
N PHE A 272 -23.90 -7.76 -2.18
CA PHE A 272 -23.95 -8.02 -3.63
C PHE A 272 -23.91 -9.50 -4.05
N ARG A 273 -23.56 -10.42 -3.13
CA ARG A 273 -23.52 -11.85 -3.43
C ARG A 273 -24.89 -12.36 -3.90
N GLY A 274 -24.84 -13.25 -4.89
CA GLY A 274 -26.01 -13.83 -5.55
C GLY A 274 -26.58 -15.05 -4.81
N GLY A 275 -27.56 -15.71 -5.43
CA GLY A 275 -28.09 -16.98 -4.93
C GLY A 275 -28.91 -16.81 -3.64
N LYS A 276 -28.61 -17.62 -2.61
CA LYS A 276 -29.38 -17.62 -1.35
C LYS A 276 -29.23 -16.31 -0.57
N GLU A 277 -28.03 -15.71 -0.56
CA GLU A 277 -27.80 -14.41 0.07
C GLU A 277 -28.59 -13.28 -0.62
N GLN A 278 -28.75 -13.34 -1.95
CA GLN A 278 -29.59 -12.39 -2.69
C GLN A 278 -31.07 -12.49 -2.31
N ARG A 279 -31.61 -13.71 -2.20
CA ARG A 279 -33.01 -13.92 -1.78
C ARG A 279 -33.27 -13.41 -0.37
N PHE A 280 -32.34 -13.67 0.55
CA PHE A 280 -32.45 -13.16 1.92
C PHE A 280 -32.39 -11.64 1.95
N ARG A 281 -31.50 -11.03 1.17
CA ARG A 281 -31.43 -9.56 1.05
C ARG A 281 -32.68 -8.96 0.43
N GLU A 282 -33.27 -9.62 -0.57
CA GLU A 282 -34.57 -9.24 -1.14
C GLU A 282 -35.67 -9.23 -0.07
N GLU A 283 -35.75 -10.27 0.77
CA GLU A 283 -36.69 -10.34 1.89
C GLU A 283 -36.49 -9.17 2.87
N LEU A 284 -35.24 -8.92 3.28
CA LEU A 284 -34.91 -7.82 4.19
C LEU A 284 -35.29 -6.45 3.62
N VAL A 285 -35.05 -6.21 2.32
CA VAL A 285 -35.40 -4.95 1.65
C VAL A 285 -36.91 -4.79 1.51
N LYS A 286 -37.62 -5.82 1.05
CA LYS A 286 -39.09 -5.78 0.87
C LYS A 286 -39.84 -5.57 2.16
N ASN A 287 -39.34 -6.14 3.26
CA ASN A 287 -39.92 -5.96 4.60
C ASN A 287 -39.46 -4.66 5.28
N GLY A 288 -38.65 -3.84 4.61
CA GLY A 288 -38.14 -2.58 5.14
C GLY A 288 -37.24 -2.75 6.38
N LEU A 289 -36.55 -3.88 6.52
CA LEU A 289 -35.78 -4.21 7.71
C LEU A 289 -34.38 -3.59 7.71
N ILE A 290 -33.87 -3.17 6.55
CA ILE A 290 -32.60 -2.47 6.40
C ILE A 290 -32.86 -0.97 6.46
N ASP A 291 -32.25 -0.30 7.44
CA ASP A 291 -32.40 1.13 7.65
C ASP A 291 -31.22 1.91 7.07
N THR A 292 -30.00 1.49 7.39
CA THR A 292 -28.76 2.17 6.96
C THR A 292 -27.67 1.18 6.58
N ILE A 293 -26.91 1.48 5.52
CA ILE A 293 -25.69 0.76 5.11
C ILE A 293 -24.52 1.74 5.08
N ILE A 294 -23.40 1.35 5.67
CA ILE A 294 -22.18 2.16 5.76
C ILE A 294 -21.00 1.34 5.26
N SER A 295 -20.46 1.63 4.08
CA SER A 295 -19.24 0.95 3.59
C SER A 295 -18.01 1.51 4.29
N LEU A 296 -17.21 0.64 4.92
CA LEU A 296 -16.02 1.05 5.64
C LEU A 296 -14.75 1.00 4.77
N PRO A 297 -13.74 1.84 5.08
CA PRO A 297 -12.40 1.76 4.48
C PRO A 297 -11.78 0.36 4.58
N SER A 298 -11.00 -0.02 3.57
CA SER A 298 -10.30 -1.30 3.55
C SER A 298 -9.08 -1.32 4.49
N GLY A 299 -8.87 -2.45 5.17
CA GLY A 299 -7.70 -2.68 6.02
C GLY A 299 -7.78 -2.08 7.43
N LEU A 300 -8.98 -1.74 7.92
CA LEU A 300 -9.19 -1.31 9.31
C LEU A 300 -9.01 -2.47 10.30
N LEU A 301 -9.32 -3.70 9.89
CA LEU A 301 -9.15 -4.90 10.71
C LEU A 301 -7.70 -5.40 10.58
N LYS A 302 -6.90 -5.28 11.65
CA LYS A 302 -5.44 -5.52 11.62
C LYS A 302 -5.02 -6.90 11.09
N HIS A 303 -5.86 -7.91 11.25
CA HIS A 303 -5.55 -9.30 10.87
C HIS A 303 -6.11 -9.74 9.51
N THR A 304 -6.91 -8.90 8.83
CA THR A 304 -7.54 -9.26 7.56
C THR A 304 -7.71 -8.09 6.59
N GLY A 305 -7.50 -8.36 5.29
CA GLY A 305 -7.77 -7.41 4.22
C GLY A 305 -9.23 -7.40 3.76
N ILE A 306 -10.12 -8.16 4.41
CA ILE A 306 -11.54 -8.25 4.04
C ILE A 306 -12.19 -6.86 4.15
N PRO A 307 -12.77 -6.32 3.05
CA PRO A 307 -13.58 -5.11 3.12
C PRO A 307 -14.86 -5.38 3.92
N THR A 308 -15.16 -4.49 4.87
CA THR A 308 -16.35 -4.58 5.73
C THR A 308 -17.32 -3.44 5.50
N CYS A 309 -18.54 -3.62 5.99
CA CYS A 309 -19.57 -2.61 6.07
C CYS A 309 -20.36 -2.78 7.37
N ILE A 310 -20.99 -1.71 7.80
CA ILE A 310 -21.95 -1.72 8.91
C ILE A 310 -23.34 -1.68 8.31
N VAL A 311 -24.22 -2.57 8.77
CA VAL A 311 -25.63 -2.59 8.39
C VAL A 311 -26.46 -2.39 9.65
N VAL A 312 -27.34 -1.39 9.61
CA VAL A 312 -28.31 -1.09 10.66
C VAL A 312 -29.66 -1.66 10.23
N PHE A 313 -30.23 -2.50 11.08
CA PHE A 313 -31.55 -3.08 10.88
C PHE A 313 -32.52 -2.58 11.96
N LYS A 314 -33.77 -2.34 11.55
CA LYS A 314 -34.86 -1.90 12.43
C LYS A 314 -36.16 -2.58 12.03
N LYS A 315 -37.07 -2.80 13.00
CA LYS A 315 -38.44 -3.25 12.70
C LYS A 315 -39.31 -2.14 12.11
N SER A 316 -38.95 -0.89 12.36
CA SER A 316 -39.62 0.30 11.81
C SER A 316 -38.58 1.16 11.10
N GLN A 317 -38.76 1.43 9.81
CA GLN A 317 -37.84 2.27 9.03
C GLN A 317 -37.84 3.72 9.53
N SER A 318 -36.65 4.32 9.55
CA SER A 318 -36.53 5.76 9.84
C SER A 318 -36.96 6.61 8.65
N HIS A 319 -36.67 6.13 7.43
CA HIS A 319 -36.99 6.79 6.17
C HIS A 319 -37.92 5.87 5.36
N ASN A 320 -39.23 6.08 5.47
CA ASN A 320 -40.23 5.19 4.88
C ASN A 320 -40.01 5.03 3.36
N GLY A 321 -39.73 3.79 2.91
CA GLY A 321 -39.50 3.49 1.50
C GLY A 321 -38.07 3.78 0.99
N PHE A 322 -37.15 4.21 1.86
CA PHE A 322 -35.76 4.52 1.50
C PHE A 322 -34.77 3.80 2.42
N ILE A 323 -33.62 3.41 1.87
CA ILE A 323 -32.46 2.93 2.62
C ILE A 323 -31.39 4.02 2.58
N ARG A 324 -30.87 4.38 3.75
CA ARG A 324 -29.78 5.33 3.86
C ARG A 324 -28.46 4.64 3.52
N ILE A 325 -27.75 5.10 2.50
CA ILE A 325 -26.48 4.53 2.06
C ILE A 325 -25.36 5.56 2.29
N VAL A 326 -24.32 5.12 2.99
CA VAL A 326 -23.16 5.94 3.38
C VAL A 326 -21.88 5.35 2.80
N ASN A 327 -21.16 6.13 1.99
CA ASN A 327 -19.84 5.79 1.50
C ASN A 327 -18.77 6.36 2.43
N ALA A 328 -18.25 5.55 3.36
CA ALA A 328 -17.21 5.98 4.29
C ALA A 328 -15.79 5.61 3.85
N ASN A 329 -15.55 5.21 2.59
CA ASN A 329 -14.25 4.72 2.13
C ASN A 329 -13.09 5.71 2.34
N ASP A 330 -13.38 7.01 2.27
CA ASP A 330 -12.39 8.09 2.42
C ASP A 330 -12.20 8.55 3.88
N PHE A 331 -12.94 7.97 4.83
CA PHE A 331 -12.85 8.32 6.25
C PHE A 331 -11.77 7.48 6.95
N VAL A 332 -10.52 7.61 6.51
CA VAL A 332 -9.39 6.82 7.03
C VAL A 332 -8.16 7.68 7.33
N ILE A 333 -7.67 7.58 8.57
CA ILE A 333 -6.35 8.07 8.95
C ILE A 333 -5.33 6.96 8.68
N SER A 334 -4.28 7.28 7.94
CA SER A 334 -3.18 6.37 7.65
C SER A 334 -1.85 6.93 8.16
N LYS A 335 -1.20 6.22 9.09
CA LYS A 335 0.18 6.52 9.55
C LYS A 335 1.22 5.58 8.93
N GLY A 336 0.82 4.78 7.95
CA GLY A 336 1.67 3.83 7.22
C GLY A 336 0.85 2.71 6.57
N PRO A 337 1.48 1.78 5.83
CA PRO A 337 0.75 0.76 5.07
C PRO A 337 -0.10 -0.19 5.92
N ARG A 338 0.18 -0.31 7.22
CA ARG A 338 -0.46 -1.24 8.17
C ARG A 338 -1.20 -0.58 9.34
N ASP A 339 -1.08 0.74 9.53
CA ASP A 339 -1.79 1.49 10.59
C ASP A 339 -2.85 2.38 9.95
N LYS A 340 -4.01 1.77 9.71
CA LYS A 340 -5.22 2.43 9.20
C LYS A 340 -6.26 2.47 10.30
N ARG A 341 -6.85 3.65 10.51
CA ARG A 341 -7.88 3.89 11.53
C ARG A 341 -9.06 4.62 10.91
N LEU A 342 -10.25 4.35 11.41
CA LEU A 342 -11.46 5.03 10.97
C LEU A 342 -11.46 6.46 11.50
N GLU A 343 -11.75 7.46 10.65
CA GLU A 343 -12.05 8.83 11.08
C GLU A 343 -13.46 8.92 11.68
N ASP A 344 -13.70 8.13 12.73
CA ASP A 344 -15.03 7.88 13.27
C ASP A 344 -15.73 9.14 13.81
N ILE A 345 -14.99 10.09 14.39
CA ILE A 345 -15.56 11.35 14.88
C ILE A 345 -16.10 12.19 13.71
N LYS A 346 -15.33 12.29 12.61
CA LYS A 346 -15.73 13.03 11.41
C LYS A 346 -16.90 12.34 10.72
N LEU A 347 -16.85 11.01 10.62
CA LEU A 347 -17.92 10.18 10.07
C LEU A 347 -19.22 10.33 10.88
N SER A 348 -19.15 10.29 12.21
CA SER A 348 -20.31 10.46 13.10
C SER A 348 -20.96 11.83 12.90
N LYS A 349 -20.15 12.90 12.83
CA LYS A 349 -20.66 14.26 12.59
C LYS A 349 -21.34 14.39 11.23
N MET A 350 -20.77 13.80 10.19
CA MET A 350 -21.36 13.80 8.85
C MET A 350 -22.69 13.03 8.84
N ILE A 351 -22.76 11.88 9.51
CA ILE A 351 -23.99 11.08 9.56
C ILE A 351 -25.09 11.75 10.38
N ALA A 352 -24.73 12.49 11.44
CA ALA A 352 -25.70 13.20 12.27
C ALA A 352 -26.48 14.30 11.52
N GLN A 353 -25.99 14.79 10.37
CA GLN A 353 -26.68 15.81 9.57
C GLN A 353 -27.97 15.29 8.91
N ASP A 354 -28.08 13.98 8.72
CA ASP A 354 -29.23 13.29 8.13
C ASP A 354 -29.76 13.89 6.81
N SER A 355 -28.86 14.37 5.96
CA SER A 355 -29.15 14.95 4.66
C SER A 355 -28.29 14.34 3.56
N GLU A 356 -28.73 14.41 2.30
CA GLU A 356 -27.92 13.96 1.16
C GLU A 356 -26.68 14.84 0.98
N ASN A 357 -25.57 14.20 0.62
CA ASN A 357 -24.31 14.83 0.26
C ASN A 357 -23.45 13.87 -0.59
N GLU A 358 -22.20 14.22 -0.85
CA GLU A 358 -21.28 13.39 -1.65
C GLU A 358 -20.99 12.00 -1.04
N PHE A 359 -21.24 11.80 0.26
CA PHE A 359 -21.02 10.56 1.00
C PHE A 359 -22.32 9.88 1.47
N VAL A 360 -23.48 10.55 1.44
CA VAL A 360 -24.77 10.04 1.92
C VAL A 360 -25.84 10.19 0.86
N LYS A 361 -26.55 9.10 0.56
CA LYS A 361 -27.72 9.10 -0.31
C LYS A 361 -28.88 8.34 0.33
N PHE A 362 -30.11 8.78 0.07
CA PHE A 362 -31.31 8.03 0.40
C PHE A 362 -31.81 7.34 -0.85
N VAL A 363 -31.72 6.01 -0.88
CA VAL A 363 -32.03 5.22 -2.07
C VAL A 363 -33.39 4.56 -1.90
N SER A 364 -34.32 4.84 -2.82
CA SER A 364 -35.65 4.25 -2.77
C SER A 364 -35.60 2.72 -2.95
N ILE A 365 -36.52 2.02 -2.29
CA ILE A 365 -36.66 0.56 -2.43
C ILE A 365 -36.86 0.19 -3.90
N ASP A 366 -37.63 0.96 -4.68
CA ASP A 366 -37.83 0.70 -6.11
C ASP A 366 -36.52 0.73 -6.91
N LYS A 367 -35.63 1.69 -6.62
CA LYS A 367 -34.31 1.76 -7.26
C LYS A 367 -33.43 0.57 -6.88
N ILE A 368 -33.60 0.03 -5.68
CA ILE A 368 -32.90 -1.17 -5.20
C ILE A 368 -33.47 -2.43 -5.85
N CYS A 369 -34.79 -2.54 -5.98
CA CYS A 369 -35.48 -3.62 -6.70
C CYS A 369 -35.02 -3.69 -8.17
N ASN A 370 -34.96 -2.55 -8.86
CA ASN A 370 -34.46 -2.43 -10.23
C ASN A 370 -32.96 -2.75 -10.38
N ALA A 371 -32.22 -2.80 -9.27
CA ALA A 371 -30.81 -3.18 -9.21
C ALA A 371 -30.60 -4.62 -8.71
N ASP A 372 -31.60 -5.49 -8.84
CA ASP A 372 -31.58 -6.89 -8.36
C ASP A 372 -31.23 -7.01 -6.87
N TYR A 373 -31.71 -6.04 -6.09
CA TYR A 373 -31.41 -5.87 -4.67
C TYR A 373 -29.92 -5.70 -4.39
N ASN A 374 -29.07 -5.33 -5.34
CA ASN A 374 -27.63 -5.16 -5.13
C ASN A 374 -27.34 -3.88 -4.32
N LEU A 375 -27.01 -4.04 -3.05
CA LEU A 375 -26.76 -2.96 -2.11
C LEU A 375 -25.31 -2.45 -2.12
N ASN A 376 -24.51 -2.79 -3.14
CA ASN A 376 -23.13 -2.28 -3.26
C ASN A 376 -23.14 -0.75 -3.28
N VAL A 377 -22.48 -0.14 -2.30
CA VAL A 377 -22.53 1.31 -2.07
C VAL A 377 -22.12 2.10 -3.31
N GLN A 378 -21.05 1.69 -4.00
CA GLN A 378 -20.49 2.40 -5.16
C GLN A 378 -21.49 2.59 -6.30
N ARG A 379 -22.44 1.65 -6.46
CA ARG A 379 -23.49 1.72 -7.50
C ARG A 379 -24.37 2.96 -7.35
N TYR A 380 -24.60 3.42 -6.12
CA TYR A 380 -25.53 4.52 -5.85
C TYR A 380 -24.85 5.88 -5.88
N PHE A 381 -23.52 5.92 -5.79
CA PHE A 381 -22.71 7.13 -5.92
C PHE A 381 -22.17 7.36 -7.34
N ALA A 382 -22.41 6.40 -8.26
CA ALA A 382 -22.08 6.55 -9.66
C ALA A 382 -22.74 7.78 -10.29
N LYS A 383 -22.00 8.44 -11.19
CA LYS A 383 -22.56 9.48 -12.06
C LYS A 383 -23.59 8.85 -13.01
N GLU A 384 -24.58 9.63 -13.43
CA GLU A 384 -25.45 9.22 -14.53
C GLU A 384 -24.68 9.38 -15.85
N PHE A 385 -24.69 8.32 -16.67
CA PHE A 385 -24.05 8.31 -17.98
C PHE A 385 -25.13 8.36 -19.06
N HIS A 386 -24.92 9.17 -20.09
CA HIS A 386 -25.79 9.24 -21.26
C HIS A 386 -25.18 8.43 -22.41
N GLY A 387 -26.04 7.80 -23.23
CA GLY A 387 -25.63 6.93 -24.33
C GLY A 387 -26.59 5.77 -24.55
N VAL A 388 -26.27 4.92 -25.52
CA VAL A 388 -27.00 3.68 -25.83
C VAL A 388 -26.53 2.55 -24.92
N VAL A 389 -27.41 1.65 -24.50
CA VAL A 389 -26.98 0.48 -23.70
C VAL A 389 -26.25 -0.53 -24.57
N LEU A 390 -25.18 -1.15 -24.05
CA LEU A 390 -24.37 -2.11 -24.79
C LEU A 390 -25.22 -3.27 -25.33
N VAL A 391 -26.08 -3.85 -24.49
CA VAL A 391 -27.04 -4.89 -24.88
C VAL A 391 -28.43 -4.47 -24.41
N PRO A 392 -29.49 -4.51 -25.25
CA PRO A 392 -29.52 -5.08 -26.60
C PRO A 392 -29.34 -4.06 -27.74
N GLU A 393 -29.08 -2.77 -27.46
CA GLU A 393 -29.21 -1.74 -28.50
C GLU A 393 -28.14 -1.84 -29.60
N ILE A 394 -26.89 -2.14 -29.24
CA ILE A 394 -25.74 -2.21 -30.18
C ILE A 394 -25.06 -3.58 -30.24
N ALA A 395 -25.38 -4.49 -29.32
CA ALA A 395 -24.86 -5.85 -29.29
C ALA A 395 -25.88 -6.84 -28.72
N GLU A 396 -25.73 -8.11 -29.08
CA GLU A 396 -26.54 -9.23 -28.58
C GLU A 396 -25.64 -10.23 -27.85
N PHE A 397 -26.14 -10.80 -26.75
CA PHE A 397 -25.41 -11.85 -26.04
C PHE A 397 -25.39 -13.16 -26.83
N PHE A 398 -24.20 -13.62 -27.20
CA PHE A 398 -24.03 -14.91 -27.86
C PHE A 398 -23.66 -15.99 -26.85
N ARG A 399 -24.60 -16.90 -26.54
CA ARG A 399 -24.40 -17.95 -25.53
C ARG A 399 -23.44 -19.05 -25.97
N GLY A 400 -23.34 -19.30 -27.27
CA GLY A 400 -22.65 -20.47 -27.83
C GLY A 400 -23.34 -21.80 -27.51
N THR A 401 -22.81 -22.90 -28.05
CA THR A 401 -23.26 -24.26 -27.78
C THR A 401 -22.48 -24.85 -26.59
N SER A 402 -23.06 -25.82 -25.88
CA SER A 402 -22.33 -26.51 -24.80
C SER A 402 -21.28 -27.43 -25.41
N ALA A 403 -20.03 -27.32 -24.95
CA ALA A 403 -18.98 -28.25 -25.37
C ALA A 403 -19.23 -29.66 -24.79
N SER A 404 -18.88 -30.68 -25.56
CA SER A 404 -18.97 -32.09 -25.13
C SER A 404 -17.78 -32.47 -24.26
N LYS A 405 -17.97 -33.45 -23.36
CA LYS A 405 -16.88 -33.93 -22.49
C LYS A 405 -15.82 -34.64 -23.33
N GLY A 406 -14.56 -34.23 -23.21
CA GLY A 406 -13.44 -34.80 -23.99
C GLY A 406 -13.29 -34.22 -25.40
N GLU A 407 -14.04 -33.16 -25.73
CA GLU A 407 -13.87 -32.43 -26.99
C GLU A 407 -12.49 -31.75 -27.02
N TYR A 408 -11.84 -31.75 -28.19
CA TYR A 408 -10.53 -31.13 -28.39
C TYR A 408 -10.69 -29.80 -29.12
N GLY A 409 -10.09 -28.73 -28.59
CA GLY A 409 -10.22 -27.41 -29.21
C GLY A 409 -9.34 -26.33 -28.60
N LYS A 410 -9.38 -25.14 -29.23
CA LYS A 410 -8.67 -23.95 -28.76
C LYS A 410 -9.45 -23.30 -27.63
N PHE A 411 -8.98 -23.52 -26.39
CA PHE A 411 -9.61 -22.96 -25.20
C PHE A 411 -9.01 -21.60 -24.86
N ILE A 412 -9.83 -20.56 -24.94
CA ILE A 412 -9.44 -19.17 -24.73
C ILE A 412 -9.54 -18.83 -23.24
N ARG A 413 -8.47 -18.28 -22.69
CA ARG A 413 -8.37 -17.76 -21.33
C ARG A 413 -8.31 -16.22 -21.37
N ILE A 414 -8.59 -15.57 -20.24
CA ILE A 414 -8.49 -14.11 -20.09
C ILE A 414 -7.09 -13.58 -20.48
N ARG A 415 -6.04 -14.40 -20.34
CA ARG A 415 -4.68 -14.02 -20.73
C ARG A 415 -4.46 -13.94 -22.24
N ASP A 416 -5.29 -14.65 -23.01
CA ASP A 416 -5.22 -14.71 -24.47
C ASP A 416 -6.01 -13.53 -25.09
N LEU A 417 -6.86 -12.87 -24.30
CA LEU A 417 -7.55 -11.64 -24.67
C LEU A 417 -6.60 -10.43 -24.63
N LYS A 418 -6.87 -9.49 -25.54
CA LYS A 418 -6.14 -8.26 -25.77
C LYS A 418 -6.66 -7.12 -24.91
N ASP A 419 -5.76 -6.27 -24.42
CA ASP A 419 -6.05 -5.07 -23.62
C ASP A 419 -5.57 -3.80 -24.33
N ASP A 420 -5.41 -3.90 -25.66
CA ASP A 420 -4.86 -2.89 -26.54
C ASP A 420 -5.94 -2.48 -27.54
N VAL A 421 -6.08 -1.17 -27.75
CA VAL A 421 -7.11 -0.58 -28.62
C VAL A 421 -6.84 -0.88 -30.10
N VAL A 422 -5.58 -1.07 -30.46
CA VAL A 422 -5.13 -1.36 -31.82
C VAL A 422 -5.08 -2.86 -32.07
N ASP A 423 -4.31 -3.59 -31.26
CA ASP A 423 -4.16 -5.04 -31.41
C ASP A 423 -5.30 -5.74 -30.70
N CYS A 424 -6.49 -5.71 -31.32
CA CYS A 424 -7.72 -6.17 -30.72
C CYS A 424 -8.28 -7.45 -31.36
N ILE A 425 -7.59 -8.05 -32.32
CA ILE A 425 -8.00 -9.32 -32.96
C ILE A 425 -7.41 -10.51 -32.18
N LEU A 426 -8.22 -11.54 -31.95
CA LEU A 426 -7.78 -12.76 -31.29
C LEU A 426 -6.78 -13.53 -32.17
N ASN A 427 -5.55 -13.73 -31.69
CA ASN A 427 -4.56 -14.55 -32.38
C ASN A 427 -4.76 -16.04 -32.04
N LEU A 428 -5.35 -16.79 -32.99
CA LEU A 428 -5.57 -18.22 -32.83
C LEU A 428 -4.31 -19.08 -33.05
N GLU A 429 -3.29 -18.58 -33.74
CA GLU A 429 -2.08 -19.36 -34.05
C GLU A 429 -1.25 -19.63 -32.80
N SER A 430 -1.26 -18.70 -31.84
CA SER A 430 -0.56 -18.85 -30.56
C SER A 430 -1.24 -19.80 -29.57
N ILE A 431 -2.41 -20.36 -29.90
CA ILE A 431 -3.24 -21.12 -28.97
C ILE A 431 -3.27 -22.60 -29.36
N GLU A 432 -2.65 -23.43 -28.53
CA GLU A 432 -2.64 -24.88 -28.72
C GLU A 432 -4.02 -25.52 -28.45
N LYS A 433 -4.36 -26.53 -29.25
CA LYS A 433 -5.53 -27.38 -29.00
C LYS A 433 -5.26 -28.31 -27.84
N LYS A 434 -6.25 -28.47 -26.98
CA LYS A 434 -6.20 -29.41 -25.86
C LYS A 434 -7.57 -30.01 -25.60
N GLU A 435 -7.57 -31.09 -24.83
CA GLU A 435 -8.79 -31.70 -24.34
C GLU A 435 -9.50 -30.80 -23.32
N LEU A 436 -10.81 -30.69 -23.46
CA LEU A 436 -11.67 -29.88 -22.62
C LEU A 436 -12.26 -30.75 -21.50
N HIS A 437 -11.80 -30.53 -20.27
CA HIS A 437 -12.21 -31.32 -19.09
C HIS A 437 -13.21 -30.61 -18.17
N LEU A 438 -13.56 -29.35 -18.43
CA LEU A 438 -14.33 -28.51 -17.50
C LEU A 438 -15.82 -28.45 -17.85
N HIS A 439 -16.67 -28.40 -16.82
CA HIS A 439 -18.09 -28.07 -16.97
C HIS A 439 -18.29 -26.57 -17.18
N GLY A 440 -19.24 -26.19 -18.02
CA GLY A 440 -19.57 -24.78 -18.29
C GLY A 440 -18.75 -24.10 -19.39
N ILE A 441 -18.04 -24.88 -20.23
CA ILE A 441 -17.39 -24.36 -21.43
C ILE A 441 -18.43 -24.17 -22.55
N ARG A 442 -18.31 -23.06 -23.27
CA ARG A 442 -19.13 -22.72 -24.44
C ARG A 442 -18.29 -22.73 -25.70
N LYS A 443 -18.80 -23.39 -26.74
CA LYS A 443 -18.23 -23.40 -28.08
C LYS A 443 -18.83 -22.25 -28.89
N ILE A 444 -17.96 -21.52 -29.57
CA ILE A 444 -18.29 -20.32 -30.36
C ILE A 444 -17.88 -20.58 -31.81
N GLU A 445 -18.84 -20.45 -32.72
CA GLU A 445 -18.73 -20.76 -34.16
C GLU A 445 -19.16 -19.55 -35.03
N GLU A 446 -19.17 -18.36 -34.45
CA GLU A 446 -19.51 -17.11 -35.13
C GLU A 446 -18.55 -16.00 -34.68
N SER A 447 -18.32 -15.03 -35.57
CA SER A 447 -17.54 -13.84 -35.24
C SER A 447 -18.23 -13.04 -34.13
N CYS A 448 -17.47 -12.65 -33.11
CA CYS A 448 -18.02 -11.96 -31.94
C CYS A 448 -16.96 -11.17 -31.18
N LEU A 449 -17.41 -10.20 -30.39
CA LEU A 449 -16.58 -9.47 -29.44
C LEU A 449 -16.52 -10.23 -28.11
N LEU A 450 -15.31 -10.57 -27.67
CA LEU A 450 -15.04 -11.23 -26.40
C LEU A 450 -14.70 -10.20 -25.31
N LEU A 451 -15.30 -10.35 -24.14
CA LEU A 451 -15.11 -9.46 -22.98
C LEU A 451 -14.82 -10.26 -21.71
N ALA A 452 -13.76 -9.89 -20.99
CA ALA A 452 -13.44 -10.42 -19.68
C ALA A 452 -14.37 -9.84 -18.60
N THR A 453 -14.99 -10.72 -17.82
CA THR A 453 -15.85 -10.31 -16.68
C THR A 453 -15.12 -10.36 -15.33
N ARG A 454 -13.95 -11.01 -15.27
CA ARG A 454 -13.11 -11.18 -14.08
C ARG A 454 -11.70 -10.62 -14.29
N TRP A 455 -11.61 -9.30 -14.48
CA TRP A 455 -10.33 -8.61 -14.69
C TRP A 455 -10.46 -7.11 -14.38
N LYS A 456 -9.32 -6.41 -14.27
CA LYS A 456 -9.29 -4.95 -14.05
C LYS A 456 -9.82 -4.15 -15.25
N THR A 457 -9.79 -4.70 -16.46
CA THR A 457 -10.33 -4.11 -17.69
C THR A 457 -11.29 -5.11 -18.35
N LEU A 458 -11.98 -4.71 -19.41
CA LEU A 458 -12.84 -5.63 -20.16
C LEU A 458 -12.09 -6.48 -21.18
N LYS A 459 -10.83 -6.14 -21.49
CA LYS A 459 -10.05 -6.77 -22.56
C LYS A 459 -10.85 -7.05 -23.85
N PRO A 460 -11.49 -6.03 -24.45
CA PRO A 460 -12.29 -6.19 -25.66
C PRO A 460 -11.45 -6.78 -26.79
N THR A 461 -11.79 -7.99 -27.22
CA THR A 461 -11.06 -8.73 -28.25
C THR A 461 -12.03 -9.26 -29.29
N PHE A 462 -11.87 -8.88 -30.54
CA PHE A 462 -12.67 -9.39 -31.63
C PHE A 462 -12.17 -10.77 -32.07
N PHE A 463 -13.08 -11.73 -32.13
CA PHE A 463 -12.86 -13.04 -32.72
C PHE A 463 -13.54 -13.08 -34.09
N GLU A 464 -12.77 -13.35 -35.13
CA GLU A 464 -13.25 -13.58 -36.48
C GLU A 464 -13.33 -15.08 -36.76
N PHE A 465 -14.51 -15.58 -37.11
CA PHE A 465 -14.72 -16.99 -37.37
C PHE A 465 -14.39 -17.35 -38.82
N GLU A 466 -13.27 -18.05 -39.00
CA GLU A 466 -12.81 -18.55 -40.31
C GLU A 466 -12.97 -20.09 -40.44
N GLY A 467 -13.98 -20.66 -39.77
CA GLY A 467 -14.28 -22.11 -39.82
C GLY A 467 -13.67 -22.94 -38.68
N GLU A 468 -12.82 -22.34 -37.84
CA GLU A 468 -12.28 -22.99 -36.62
C GLU A 468 -12.99 -22.47 -35.36
N PRO A 469 -13.66 -23.33 -34.56
CA PRO A 469 -14.34 -22.90 -33.35
C PRO A 469 -13.37 -22.60 -32.20
N ILE A 470 -13.77 -21.67 -31.34
CA ILE A 470 -13.12 -21.40 -30.06
C ILE A 470 -13.99 -21.84 -28.89
N TYR A 471 -13.35 -22.06 -27.75
CA TYR A 471 -14.00 -22.50 -26.52
C TYR A 471 -13.70 -21.52 -25.39
N ILE A 472 -14.75 -20.97 -24.79
CA ILE A 472 -14.63 -19.97 -23.72
C ILE A 472 -15.26 -20.49 -22.42
N ALA A 473 -14.74 -20.04 -21.28
CA ALA A 473 -15.36 -20.27 -19.97
C ALA A 473 -16.29 -19.10 -19.58
N ASN A 474 -17.05 -19.27 -18.50
CA ASN A 474 -18.05 -18.30 -18.04
C ASN A 474 -17.48 -16.93 -17.59
N ASP A 475 -16.16 -16.82 -17.44
CA ASP A 475 -15.48 -15.57 -17.11
C ASP A 475 -15.19 -14.69 -18.35
N ILE A 476 -15.48 -15.19 -19.55
CA ILE A 476 -15.47 -14.48 -20.82
C ILE A 476 -16.89 -14.48 -21.41
N ILE A 477 -17.35 -13.32 -21.85
CA ILE A 477 -18.64 -13.16 -22.54
C ILE A 477 -18.37 -12.92 -24.03
N ALA A 478 -19.15 -13.58 -24.89
CA ALA A 478 -19.20 -13.32 -26.32
C ALA A 478 -20.42 -12.46 -26.66
N LEU A 479 -20.21 -11.38 -27.40
CA LEU A 479 -21.24 -10.46 -27.90
C LEU A 479 -21.22 -10.42 -29.42
N LYS A 480 -22.38 -10.61 -30.06
CA LYS A 480 -22.57 -10.36 -31.49
C LYS A 480 -22.87 -8.89 -31.68
N ILE A 481 -22.10 -8.20 -32.51
CA ILE A 481 -22.21 -6.75 -32.68
C ILE A 481 -23.16 -6.42 -33.83
N ASP A 482 -24.02 -5.41 -33.65
CA ASP A 482 -24.86 -4.87 -34.72
C ASP A 482 -24.06 -3.83 -35.54
N GLU A 483 -23.34 -4.33 -36.55
CA GLU A 483 -22.47 -3.53 -37.42
C GLU A 483 -23.22 -2.45 -38.23
N THR A 484 -24.56 -2.50 -38.27
CA THR A 484 -25.36 -1.44 -38.89
C THR A 484 -25.42 -0.16 -38.04
N LYS A 485 -25.18 -0.30 -36.73
CA LYS A 485 -25.24 0.80 -35.77
C LYS A 485 -23.87 1.21 -35.24
N VAL A 486 -22.95 0.24 -35.08
CA VAL A 486 -21.65 0.50 -34.48
C VAL A 486 -20.52 -0.23 -35.21
N ASP A 487 -19.46 0.51 -35.51
CA ASP A 487 -18.21 -0.06 -35.99
C ASP A 487 -17.49 -0.81 -34.85
N ILE A 488 -16.99 -2.02 -35.12
CA ILE A 488 -16.42 -2.90 -34.10
C ILE A 488 -15.19 -2.27 -33.44
N TYR A 489 -14.29 -1.65 -34.23
CA TYR A 489 -13.09 -1.02 -33.70
C TYR A 489 -13.42 0.25 -32.93
N TYR A 490 -14.43 0.99 -33.37
CA TYR A 490 -14.96 2.12 -32.60
C TYR A 490 -15.47 1.67 -31.23
N LEU A 491 -16.28 0.60 -31.19
CA LEU A 491 -16.81 0.06 -29.93
C LEU A 491 -15.68 -0.42 -29.01
N ILE A 492 -14.68 -1.13 -29.54
CA ILE A 492 -13.51 -1.55 -28.78
C ILE A 492 -12.78 -0.35 -28.17
N ASN A 493 -12.60 0.73 -28.94
CA ASN A 493 -12.00 1.97 -28.44
C ASN A 493 -12.86 2.61 -27.33
N GLU A 494 -14.17 2.73 -27.52
CA GLU A 494 -15.08 3.29 -26.51
C GLU A 494 -15.12 2.44 -25.23
N LEU A 495 -15.02 1.11 -25.32
CA LEU A 495 -14.94 0.23 -24.15
C LEU A 495 -13.66 0.41 -23.32
N HIS A 496 -12.62 1.03 -23.88
CA HIS A 496 -11.41 1.44 -23.17
C HIS A 496 -11.47 2.87 -22.62
N ALA A 497 -12.50 3.66 -22.97
CA ALA A 497 -12.59 5.06 -22.58
C ALA A 497 -12.82 5.22 -21.07
N ASP A 498 -12.32 6.34 -20.52
CA ASP A 498 -12.38 6.63 -19.07
C ASP A 498 -13.81 6.61 -18.52
N TYR A 499 -14.79 7.11 -19.27
CA TYR A 499 -16.21 7.12 -18.83
C TYR A 499 -16.80 5.71 -18.74
N VAL A 500 -16.35 4.76 -19.57
CA VAL A 500 -16.70 3.34 -19.42
C VAL A 500 -15.96 2.76 -18.21
N GLY A 501 -14.69 3.12 -18.01
CA GLY A 501 -13.94 2.78 -16.79
C GLY A 501 -14.64 3.20 -15.50
N GLU A 502 -15.17 4.44 -15.44
CA GLU A 502 -15.95 4.95 -14.30
C GLU A 502 -17.24 4.13 -14.08
N GLN A 503 -18.01 3.85 -15.15
CA GLN A 503 -19.19 2.98 -15.08
C GLN A 503 -18.85 1.59 -14.52
N MET A 504 -17.80 0.97 -15.05
CA MET A 504 -17.30 -0.33 -14.63
C MET A 504 -16.90 -0.33 -13.16
N GLY A 505 -16.28 0.75 -12.66
CA GLY A 505 -15.94 0.92 -11.26
C GLY A 505 -17.16 0.88 -10.33
N SER A 506 -18.30 1.41 -10.78
CA SER A 506 -19.54 1.41 -10.00
C SER A 506 -20.28 0.07 -9.97
N TYR A 507 -20.15 -0.72 -11.04
CA TYR A 507 -20.81 -2.01 -11.18
C TYR A 507 -20.00 -3.16 -10.58
N ARG A 508 -18.67 -3.05 -10.59
CA ARG A 508 -17.78 -4.13 -10.14
C ARG A 508 -17.79 -4.31 -8.63
N THR A 509 -17.58 -5.55 -8.23
CA THR A 509 -17.36 -5.91 -6.82
C THR A 509 -15.95 -5.54 -6.37
N THR A 510 -15.80 -5.10 -5.12
CA THR A 510 -14.51 -4.77 -4.50
C THR A 510 -13.63 -6.02 -4.29
N GLY A 511 -12.32 -5.94 -4.55
CA GLY A 511 -11.37 -7.04 -4.42
C GLY A 511 -10.09 -6.87 -5.27
N VAL A 512 -9.10 -7.77 -5.13
CA VAL A 512 -7.84 -7.76 -5.92
C VAL A 512 -8.10 -8.06 -7.40
N ILE A 513 -9.05 -8.95 -7.70
CA ILE A 513 -9.55 -9.22 -9.05
C ILE A 513 -11.04 -8.86 -9.04
N PRO A 514 -11.44 -7.71 -9.62
CA PRO A 514 -12.83 -7.29 -9.62
C PRO A 514 -13.66 -8.14 -10.59
N ILE A 515 -14.94 -8.28 -10.28
CA ILE A 515 -15.90 -9.07 -11.07
C ILE A 515 -17.06 -8.15 -11.46
N ILE A 516 -17.49 -8.20 -12.72
CA ILE A 516 -18.74 -7.58 -13.18
C ILE A 516 -19.78 -8.67 -13.47
N LYS A 517 -21.03 -8.44 -13.05
CA LYS A 517 -22.16 -9.30 -13.44
C LYS A 517 -22.52 -9.06 -14.90
N LYS A 518 -23.03 -10.09 -15.56
CA LYS A 518 -23.41 -10.04 -16.97
C LYS A 518 -24.45 -8.94 -17.23
N GLU A 519 -25.45 -8.86 -16.37
CA GLU A 519 -26.55 -7.90 -16.44
C GLU A 519 -26.03 -6.46 -16.33
N ASP A 520 -25.00 -6.24 -15.53
CA ASP A 520 -24.38 -4.92 -15.35
C ASP A 520 -23.52 -4.53 -16.54
N LEU A 521 -22.76 -5.50 -17.09
CA LEU A 521 -22.01 -5.29 -18.33
C LEU A 521 -22.94 -4.89 -19.49
N PHE A 522 -24.12 -5.49 -19.55
CA PHE A 522 -25.11 -5.22 -20.61
C PHE A 522 -25.68 -3.82 -20.54
N ASN A 523 -25.80 -3.29 -19.33
CA ASN A 523 -26.29 -1.94 -19.05
C ASN A 523 -25.20 -0.86 -19.12
N VAL A 524 -23.96 -1.20 -19.50
CA VAL A 524 -22.92 -0.20 -19.78
C VAL A 524 -23.41 0.69 -20.93
N ARG A 525 -23.36 2.00 -20.74
CA ARG A 525 -23.76 2.98 -21.75
C ARG A 525 -22.57 3.42 -22.57
N ILE A 526 -22.73 3.42 -23.88
CA ILE A 526 -21.72 3.81 -24.87
C ILE A 526 -22.19 5.08 -25.55
N GLN A 527 -21.28 6.05 -25.69
CA GLN A 527 -21.52 7.22 -26.50
C GLN A 527 -21.42 6.81 -27.98
N LEU A 528 -22.50 7.00 -28.73
CA LEU A 528 -22.57 6.56 -30.12
C LEU A 528 -22.60 7.77 -31.06
N LEU A 529 -21.57 7.90 -31.89
CA LEU A 529 -21.52 8.86 -33.01
C LEU A 529 -22.22 8.30 -34.25
N SER A 530 -22.39 9.10 -35.30
CA SER A 530 -22.87 8.56 -36.59
C SER A 530 -21.87 7.56 -37.17
N ILE A 531 -22.34 6.57 -37.94
CA ILE A 531 -21.47 5.52 -38.49
C ILE A 531 -20.32 6.07 -39.35
N GLN A 532 -20.51 7.23 -39.99
CA GLN A 532 -19.46 7.90 -40.77
C GLN A 532 -18.38 8.50 -39.88
N GLU A 533 -18.77 9.17 -38.79
CA GLU A 533 -17.83 9.73 -37.81
C GLU A 533 -17.07 8.63 -37.06
N GLN A 534 -17.74 7.51 -36.75
CA GLN A 534 -17.09 6.34 -36.16
C GLN A 534 -15.95 5.83 -37.06
N LYS A 535 -16.25 5.60 -38.35
CA LYS A 535 -15.25 5.15 -39.33
C LYS A 535 -14.11 6.14 -39.51
N ALA A 536 -14.39 7.45 -39.52
CA ALA A 536 -13.35 8.47 -39.59
C ALA A 536 -12.42 8.45 -38.37
N LYS A 537 -12.98 8.30 -37.16
CA LYS A 537 -12.20 8.20 -35.91
C LYS A 537 -11.33 6.94 -35.90
N VAL A 538 -11.88 5.81 -36.33
CA VAL A 538 -11.16 4.52 -36.42
C VAL A 538 -10.05 4.58 -37.47
N SER A 539 -10.32 5.12 -38.67
CA SER A 539 -9.30 5.28 -39.72
C SER A 539 -8.10 6.07 -39.21
N GLY A 540 -8.33 7.18 -38.51
CA GLY A 540 -7.24 7.96 -37.92
C GLY A 540 -6.41 7.17 -36.90
N ILE A 541 -7.06 6.37 -36.05
CA ILE A 541 -6.37 5.52 -35.05
C ILE A 541 -5.58 4.40 -35.72
N LEU A 542 -6.16 3.72 -36.73
CA LEU A 542 -5.50 2.65 -37.46
C LEU A 542 -4.32 3.17 -38.27
N GLU A 543 -4.45 4.31 -38.96
CA GLU A 543 -3.35 4.95 -39.69
C GLU A 543 -2.19 5.33 -38.75
N LEU A 544 -2.50 5.96 -37.62
CA LEU A 544 -1.51 6.26 -36.58
C LEU A 544 -0.84 4.98 -36.07
N SER A 545 -1.61 3.92 -35.85
CA SER A 545 -1.02 2.68 -35.39
C SER A 545 -0.19 1.96 -36.44
N GLU A 546 -0.60 1.95 -37.71
CA GLU A 546 0.21 1.39 -38.78
C GLU A 546 1.51 2.16 -38.91
N GLN A 547 1.48 3.50 -38.75
CA GLN A 547 2.68 4.31 -38.64
C GLN A 547 3.54 3.89 -37.45
N ILE A 548 2.97 3.65 -36.26
CA ILE A 548 3.71 3.17 -35.09
C ILE A 548 4.31 1.77 -35.34
N LYS A 549 3.55 0.81 -35.88
CA LYS A 549 4.03 -0.54 -36.20
C LYS A 549 5.08 -0.52 -37.30
N LYS A 550 4.93 0.37 -38.29
CA LYS A 550 5.93 0.62 -39.33
C LYS A 550 7.19 1.20 -38.70
N LEU A 551 7.10 2.21 -37.84
CA LEU A 551 8.25 2.75 -37.11
C LEU A 551 8.93 1.70 -36.23
N GLN A 552 8.18 0.79 -35.62
CA GLN A 552 8.72 -0.34 -34.85
C GLN A 552 9.40 -1.39 -35.75
N ARG A 553 8.81 -1.73 -36.90
CA ARG A 553 9.43 -2.64 -37.89
C ARG A 553 10.63 -2.03 -38.57
N ASP A 554 10.58 -0.75 -38.91
CA ASP A 554 11.69 0.03 -39.45
C ASP A 554 12.80 0.08 -38.40
N LYS A 555 12.47 0.33 -37.12
CA LYS A 555 13.40 0.17 -35.99
C LYS A 555 13.99 -1.24 -35.93
N GLU A 556 13.17 -2.29 -35.99
CA GLU A 556 13.63 -3.69 -35.95
C GLU A 556 14.44 -4.11 -37.19
N GLN A 557 14.14 -3.58 -38.38
CA GLN A 557 14.86 -3.82 -39.63
C GLN A 557 16.17 -3.03 -39.66
N ILE A 558 16.18 -1.81 -39.12
CA ILE A 558 17.42 -1.08 -38.82
C ILE A 558 18.25 -1.92 -37.85
N LEU A 559 17.67 -2.44 -36.77
CA LEU A 559 18.37 -3.31 -35.81
C LEU A 559 18.84 -4.66 -36.41
N LYS A 560 18.09 -5.26 -37.35
CA LYS A 560 18.45 -6.53 -38.02
C LYS A 560 19.41 -6.35 -39.21
N GLY A 561 19.37 -5.20 -39.89
CA GLY A 561 20.32 -4.82 -40.94
C GLY A 561 21.71 -4.48 -40.39
N ILE A 562 21.84 -4.37 -39.07
CA ILE A 562 23.06 -4.02 -38.35
C ILE A 562 23.90 -5.26 -37.94
N ASP A 563 23.63 -6.45 -38.49
CA ASP A 563 24.42 -7.66 -38.16
C ASP A 563 25.23 -8.20 -39.35
N LYS A 564 26.28 -7.46 -39.73
CA LYS A 564 27.65 -8.00 -39.95
C LYS A 564 28.74 -6.98 -40.33
N GLN A 565 28.44 -5.69 -40.47
CA GLN A 565 29.51 -4.72 -40.77
C GLN A 565 29.33 -3.28 -40.25
N GLU A 566 28.31 -2.98 -39.46
CA GLU A 566 28.08 -1.62 -38.94
C GLU A 566 27.51 -1.62 -37.51
N VAL A 567 28.17 -2.32 -36.59
CA VAL A 567 27.97 -2.14 -35.14
C VAL A 567 28.58 -0.80 -34.65
N GLU A 568 29.26 -0.06 -35.52
CA GLU A 568 29.88 1.24 -35.23
C GLU A 568 28.91 2.44 -35.18
N SER A 569 27.61 2.29 -35.52
CA SER A 569 26.66 3.42 -35.61
C SER A 569 25.71 3.59 -34.41
N SER A 570 25.57 2.59 -33.53
CA SER A 570 24.69 2.73 -32.34
C SER A 570 25.34 3.52 -31.19
N THR A 571 26.67 3.64 -31.19
CA THR A 571 27.45 4.57 -30.36
C THR A 571 27.19 6.04 -30.73
N SER A 572 26.63 6.32 -31.90
CA SER A 572 26.49 7.67 -32.42
C SER A 572 25.27 8.41 -31.87
N LEU A 573 24.09 7.78 -31.70
CA LEU A 573 22.86 8.49 -31.34
C LEU A 573 22.87 9.08 -29.91
N SER A 574 23.33 8.33 -28.91
CA SER A 574 23.44 8.82 -27.53
C SER A 574 24.50 9.93 -27.38
N HIS A 575 25.56 9.88 -28.21
CA HIS A 575 26.64 10.88 -28.26
C HIS A 575 26.21 12.14 -29.02
N ILE A 576 25.44 11.97 -30.11
CA ILE A 576 24.92 13.06 -30.94
C ILE A 576 23.79 13.81 -30.23
N LEU A 577 22.93 13.15 -29.44
CA LEU A 577 21.75 13.78 -28.82
C LEU A 577 22.01 14.28 -27.40
N GLY A 578 22.90 13.66 -26.62
CA GLY A 578 23.15 14.04 -25.23
C GLY A 578 23.74 15.44 -25.04
N LYS A 579 24.68 15.84 -25.89
CA LYS A 579 25.29 17.19 -25.84
C LYS A 579 24.31 18.32 -26.25
N PRO A 580 23.55 18.21 -27.36
CA PRO A 580 22.54 19.19 -27.73
C PRO A 580 21.39 19.30 -26.72
N LEU A 581 20.91 18.19 -26.14
CA LEU A 581 19.80 18.22 -25.17
C LEU A 581 20.18 18.95 -23.88
N LEU A 582 21.38 18.70 -23.35
CA LEU A 582 21.92 19.44 -22.20
C LEU A 582 22.11 20.92 -22.54
N SER A 583 22.64 21.23 -23.73
CA SER A 583 22.82 22.62 -24.19
C SER A 583 21.50 23.37 -24.35
N ILE A 584 20.42 22.70 -24.77
CA ILE A 584 19.09 23.30 -24.91
C ILE A 584 18.50 23.57 -23.52
N GLY A 585 18.59 22.62 -22.58
CA GLY A 585 18.16 22.82 -21.19
C GLY A 585 18.87 24.03 -20.56
N SER A 586 20.20 24.09 -20.67
CA SER A 586 20.99 25.23 -20.16
C SER A 586 20.65 26.55 -20.85
N SER A 587 20.38 26.53 -22.16
CA SER A 587 19.97 27.74 -22.90
C SER A 587 18.59 28.22 -22.47
N LEU A 588 17.67 27.31 -22.15
CA LEU A 588 16.34 27.67 -21.65
C LEU A 588 16.42 28.28 -20.25
N ASP A 589 17.28 27.76 -19.37
CA ASP A 589 17.51 28.31 -18.03
C ASP A 589 18.09 29.73 -18.13
N ILE A 590 19.07 29.96 -19.01
CA ILE A 590 19.65 31.29 -19.26
C ILE A 590 18.60 32.28 -19.78
N ILE A 591 17.70 31.83 -20.67
CA ILE A 591 16.63 32.67 -21.21
C ILE A 591 15.60 33.00 -20.13
N GLN A 592 15.23 32.05 -19.26
CA GLN A 592 14.34 32.30 -18.13
C GLN A 592 14.95 33.31 -17.14
N ASP A 593 16.25 33.17 -16.83
CA ASP A 593 16.97 34.09 -15.96
C ASP A 593 17.10 35.49 -16.57
N ALA A 594 17.27 35.59 -17.88
CA ALA A 594 17.28 36.86 -18.59
C ALA A 594 15.89 37.52 -18.59
N LEU A 595 14.81 36.76 -18.85
CA LEU A 595 13.43 37.25 -18.83
C LEU A 595 13.02 37.73 -17.42
N ALA A 596 13.43 37.02 -16.37
CA ALA A 596 13.20 37.41 -14.99
C ALA A 596 13.83 38.77 -14.61
N LYS A 597 14.92 39.15 -15.29
CA LYS A 597 15.58 40.45 -15.11
C LYS A 597 14.94 41.58 -15.91
N VAL A 598 14.19 41.26 -16.97
CA VAL A 598 13.58 42.25 -17.88
C VAL A 598 12.14 42.57 -17.48
N ASP A 599 11.34 41.58 -17.07
CA ASP A 599 9.98 41.78 -16.59
C ASP A 599 9.66 40.78 -15.48
N ILE A 600 9.27 41.25 -14.29
CA ILE A 600 8.98 40.40 -13.14
C ILE A 600 7.75 39.50 -13.35
N ASN A 601 6.86 39.85 -14.26
CA ASN A 601 5.61 39.13 -14.55
C ASN A 601 5.69 38.28 -15.83
N TRP A 602 6.88 38.07 -16.41
CA TRP A 602 7.07 37.34 -17.67
C TRP A 602 6.39 35.95 -17.69
N LYS A 603 6.31 35.30 -16.52
CA LYS A 603 5.67 33.99 -16.33
C LYS A 603 4.19 33.98 -16.69
N GLN A 604 3.49 35.10 -16.47
CA GLN A 604 2.04 35.23 -16.70
C GLN A 604 1.71 35.71 -18.12
N VAL A 605 2.71 36.00 -18.95
CA VAL A 605 2.50 36.48 -20.31
C VAL A 605 1.86 35.38 -21.14
N MET A 606 0.71 35.70 -21.74
CA MET A 606 -0.12 34.75 -22.46
C MET A 606 0.45 34.50 -23.86
N VAL A 607 0.84 33.26 -24.12
CA VAL A 607 1.32 32.79 -25.44
C VAL A 607 0.13 32.42 -26.33
N SER A 608 -0.97 31.98 -25.73
CA SER A 608 -2.24 31.77 -26.44
C SER A 608 -3.44 32.11 -25.57
N GLU A 609 -4.20 33.13 -25.96
CA GLU A 609 -5.41 33.56 -25.25
C GLU A 609 -6.51 32.49 -25.28
N ARG A 610 -6.68 31.78 -26.40
CA ARG A 610 -7.75 30.78 -26.58
C ARG A 610 -7.56 29.53 -25.71
N LYS A 611 -6.32 29.16 -25.40
CA LYS A 611 -5.98 27.97 -24.59
C LYS A 611 -5.58 28.31 -23.15
N LYS A 612 -5.59 29.59 -22.76
CA LYS A 612 -5.04 30.08 -21.49
C LYS A 612 -3.62 29.53 -21.20
N PHE A 613 -2.77 29.57 -22.22
CA PHE A 613 -1.42 28.99 -22.16
C PHE A 613 -0.38 30.09 -21.99
N THR A 614 0.38 30.04 -20.91
CA THR A 614 1.35 31.07 -20.53
C THR A 614 2.77 30.75 -21.01
N LEU A 615 3.66 31.74 -20.93
CA LEU A 615 5.09 31.53 -21.21
C LEU A 615 5.72 30.54 -20.24
N GLU A 616 5.31 30.54 -18.97
CA GLU A 616 5.77 29.56 -17.97
C GLU A 616 5.32 28.13 -18.35
N ASP A 617 4.09 27.97 -18.84
CA ASP A 617 3.59 26.67 -19.32
C ASP A 617 4.38 26.17 -20.55
N ALA A 618 4.75 27.10 -21.46
CA ALA A 618 5.55 26.78 -22.64
C ALA A 618 6.95 26.26 -22.25
N PHE A 619 7.65 26.98 -21.36
CA PHE A 619 8.96 26.55 -20.87
C PHE A 619 8.88 25.24 -20.10
N THR A 620 7.90 25.09 -19.21
CA THR A 620 7.69 23.86 -18.43
C THR A 620 7.41 22.67 -19.34
N SER A 621 6.65 22.86 -20.42
CA SER A 621 6.38 21.82 -21.40
C SER A 621 7.63 21.43 -22.19
N ILE A 622 8.48 22.40 -22.57
CA ILE A 622 9.73 22.11 -23.29
C ILE A 622 10.70 21.37 -22.37
N SER A 623 10.86 21.78 -21.11
CA SER A 623 11.70 21.08 -20.13
C SER A 623 11.22 19.65 -19.88
N LYS A 624 9.92 19.43 -19.69
CA LYS A 624 9.36 18.07 -19.51
C LYS A 624 9.60 17.17 -20.73
N ASN A 625 9.51 17.71 -21.94
CA ASN A 625 9.79 16.96 -23.17
C ASN A 625 11.28 16.63 -23.30
N LEU A 626 12.16 17.55 -22.90
CA LEU A 626 13.61 17.30 -22.85
C LEU A 626 13.94 16.23 -21.82
N ASP A 627 13.34 16.27 -20.62
CA ASP A 627 13.52 15.26 -19.57
C ASP A 627 13.02 13.87 -20.02
N PHE A 628 11.91 13.82 -20.76
CA PHE A 628 11.38 12.58 -21.32
C PHE A 628 12.28 12.02 -22.43
N ILE A 629 12.80 12.86 -23.32
CA ILE A 629 13.77 12.45 -24.34
C ILE A 629 15.06 11.97 -23.68
N GLN A 630 15.52 12.65 -22.62
CA GLN A 630 16.66 12.24 -21.82
C GLN A 630 16.41 10.88 -21.15
N SER A 631 15.22 10.66 -20.59
CA SER A 631 14.86 9.36 -19.99
C SER A 631 14.78 8.24 -21.02
N LEU A 632 14.37 8.51 -22.25
CA LEU A 632 14.37 7.53 -23.34
C LEU A 632 15.79 7.21 -23.85
N VAL A 633 16.68 8.20 -23.85
CA VAL A 633 18.12 7.99 -24.11
C VAL A 633 18.74 7.17 -22.98
N ASP A 634 18.34 7.41 -21.74
CA ASP A 634 18.83 6.71 -20.55
C ASP A 634 18.25 5.29 -20.40
N GLU A 635 16.99 5.05 -20.78
CA GLU A 635 16.36 3.72 -20.80
C GLU A 635 17.01 2.79 -21.83
N ASN A 636 17.60 3.33 -22.90
CA ASN A 636 18.43 2.57 -23.84
C ASN A 636 19.87 2.29 -23.31
N LYS A 637 20.28 2.84 -22.15
CA LYS A 637 21.60 2.56 -21.54
C LYS A 637 21.70 1.18 -20.91
N SER A 638 20.59 0.45 -20.70
CA SER A 638 20.63 -0.91 -20.14
C SER A 638 21.24 -1.96 -21.08
N ILE A 639 21.58 -1.58 -22.32
CA ILE A 639 22.31 -2.39 -23.30
C ILE A 639 23.79 -1.97 -23.40
N ILE A 640 24.24 -0.96 -22.62
CA ILE A 640 25.63 -0.52 -22.63
C ILE A 640 26.46 -1.42 -21.73
N ASN A 641 27.03 -2.45 -22.36
CA ASN A 641 28.17 -3.17 -21.86
C ASN A 641 29.30 -2.14 -21.60
N ILE A 642 29.80 -2.04 -20.37
CA ILE A 642 30.86 -1.10 -19.91
C ILE A 642 32.20 -1.29 -20.68
N SER A 643 32.25 -2.26 -21.60
CA SER A 643 33.38 -2.69 -22.42
C SER A 643 33.64 -1.92 -23.72
N HIS A 644 32.81 -0.94 -24.12
CA HIS A 644 32.95 -0.25 -25.43
C HIS A 644 33.47 1.20 -25.38
N PHE A 645 34.02 1.66 -24.25
CA PHE A 645 34.77 2.92 -24.22
C PHE A 645 36.26 2.59 -24.30
N GLU A 646 36.90 2.93 -25.41
CA GLU A 646 38.34 2.79 -25.54
C GLU A 646 39.04 3.65 -24.48
N ILE A 647 39.96 3.02 -23.77
CA ILE A 647 40.83 3.68 -22.81
C ILE A 647 42.07 4.11 -23.60
N THR A 648 42.33 5.41 -23.63
CA THR A 648 43.41 6.01 -24.41
C THR A 648 44.38 6.74 -23.49
N ASP A 649 45.57 7.05 -23.98
CA ASP A 649 46.54 7.82 -23.22
C ASP A 649 46.14 9.30 -23.21
N ILE A 650 45.77 9.83 -22.05
CA ILE A 650 45.34 11.22 -21.89
C ILE A 650 46.27 11.98 -20.96
N ASN A 651 46.38 13.29 -21.15
CA ASN A 651 47.07 14.16 -20.19
C ASN A 651 46.10 14.56 -19.07
N LEU A 652 46.18 13.87 -17.93
CA LEU A 652 45.30 14.07 -16.78
C LEU A 652 45.30 15.52 -16.28
N LEU A 653 46.48 16.16 -16.26
CA LEU A 653 46.61 17.53 -15.78
C LEU A 653 45.83 18.52 -16.67
N THR A 654 45.85 18.31 -17.98
CA THR A 654 45.10 19.14 -18.94
C THR A 654 43.60 18.89 -18.82
N PHE A 655 43.21 17.62 -18.69
CA PHE A 655 41.82 17.21 -18.49
C PHE A 655 41.21 17.85 -17.23
N ILE A 656 41.86 17.70 -16.06
CA ILE A 656 41.33 18.24 -14.79
C ILE A 656 41.29 19.77 -14.80
N LYS A 657 42.28 20.46 -15.39
CA LYS A 657 42.25 21.93 -15.57
C LYS A 657 41.08 22.39 -16.43
N ASN A 658 40.81 21.71 -17.53
CA ASN A 658 39.68 22.04 -18.40
C ASN A 658 38.34 21.75 -17.73
N TYR A 659 38.23 20.62 -17.04
CA TYR A 659 37.03 20.25 -16.29
C TYR A 659 36.71 21.27 -15.19
N THR A 660 37.69 21.59 -14.33
CA THR A 660 37.52 22.54 -13.22
C THR A 660 37.14 23.92 -13.71
N LYS A 661 37.78 24.43 -14.77
CA LYS A 661 37.41 25.71 -15.39
C LYS A 661 35.96 25.74 -15.88
N ASN A 662 35.50 24.66 -16.52
CA ASN A 662 34.13 24.57 -17.01
C ASN A 662 33.11 24.42 -15.87
N ALA A 663 33.46 23.65 -14.83
CA ALA A 663 32.62 23.46 -13.66
C ALA A 663 32.49 24.75 -12.84
N SER A 664 33.55 25.54 -12.69
CA SER A 664 33.51 26.83 -12.00
C SER A 664 32.70 27.90 -12.75
N ASN A 665 32.64 27.83 -14.08
CA ASN A 665 31.81 28.75 -14.88
C ASN A 665 30.31 28.41 -14.85
N SER A 666 29.95 27.20 -14.40
CA SER A 666 28.58 26.68 -14.38
C SER A 666 28.02 26.48 -12.97
N SER A 667 28.80 26.76 -11.92
CA SER A 667 28.37 26.68 -10.53
C SER A 667 27.58 27.92 -10.10
N LYS A 668 26.59 27.73 -9.21
CA LYS A 668 25.84 28.82 -8.57
C LYS A 668 26.77 29.77 -7.79
N ASP A 669 26.37 31.03 -7.63
CA ASP A 669 27.16 32.09 -6.98
C ASP A 669 27.70 31.76 -5.57
N ASN A 670 27.15 30.74 -4.89
CA ASN A 670 27.54 30.31 -3.55
C ASN A 670 28.41 29.04 -3.48
N VAL A 671 28.89 28.50 -4.61
CA VAL A 671 29.79 27.32 -4.65
C VAL A 671 31.07 27.63 -5.40
N GLN A 672 32.21 27.48 -4.73
CA GLN A 672 33.54 27.67 -5.30
C GLN A 672 34.24 26.31 -5.54
N ILE A 673 34.69 26.06 -6.77
CA ILE A 673 35.50 24.88 -7.11
C ILE A 673 36.95 25.30 -7.28
N ILE A 674 37.85 24.67 -6.52
CA ILE A 674 39.28 24.98 -6.45
C ILE A 674 40.05 23.76 -6.96
N LEU A 675 41.03 24.01 -7.83
CA LEU A 675 42.00 23.01 -8.27
C LEU A 675 43.30 23.24 -7.52
N ASP A 676 43.75 22.25 -6.77
CA ASP A 676 45.06 22.22 -6.12
C ASP A 676 45.91 21.10 -6.71
N ILE A 677 47.17 21.42 -7.02
CA ILE A 677 48.12 20.49 -7.63
C ILE A 677 49.35 20.53 -6.74
N HIS A 678 49.62 19.43 -6.06
CA HIS A 678 50.74 19.35 -5.13
C HIS A 678 52.07 19.62 -5.87
N ASN A 679 52.99 20.37 -5.25
CA ASN A 679 54.25 20.78 -5.88
C ASN A 679 55.04 19.57 -6.41
N ASP A 680 55.07 18.49 -5.64
CA ASP A 680 55.72 17.23 -6.00
C ASP A 680 55.17 16.62 -7.30
N VAL A 681 53.90 16.84 -7.66
CA VAL A 681 53.36 16.41 -8.97
C VAL A 681 54.07 17.12 -10.11
N LEU A 682 54.29 18.43 -9.96
CA LEU A 682 54.94 19.26 -10.97
C LEU A 682 56.46 19.00 -11.03
N GLU A 683 57.08 18.70 -9.89
CA GLU A 683 58.51 18.35 -9.80
C GLU A 683 58.78 16.95 -10.35
N GLN A 684 57.93 15.96 -10.04
CA GLN A 684 58.12 14.56 -10.38
C GLN A 684 57.64 14.20 -11.79
N PHE A 685 56.54 14.80 -12.27
CA PHE A 685 55.90 14.43 -13.55
C PHE A 685 55.79 15.58 -14.56
N GLY A 686 56.26 16.78 -14.22
CA GLY A 686 56.26 17.94 -15.11
C GLY A 686 54.85 18.41 -15.51
N LYS A 687 54.73 19.01 -16.70
CA LYS A 687 53.46 19.56 -17.23
C LYS A 687 52.56 18.53 -17.93
N LYS A 688 52.96 17.25 -17.99
CA LYS A 688 52.27 16.22 -18.76
C LYS A 688 52.21 14.90 -17.98
N ILE A 689 51.06 14.64 -17.37
CA ILE A 689 50.79 13.41 -16.61
C ILE A 689 49.96 12.51 -17.52
N MET A 690 50.59 11.47 -18.10
CA MET A 690 49.88 10.55 -18.99
C MET A 690 49.29 9.41 -18.19
N VAL A 691 48.00 9.16 -18.38
CA VAL A 691 47.27 8.04 -17.77
C VAL A 691 46.46 7.35 -18.85
N ASN A 692 46.26 6.03 -18.71
CA ASN A 692 45.35 5.30 -19.59
C ASN A 692 43.93 5.52 -19.06
N ALA A 693 43.19 6.44 -19.67
CA ALA A 693 41.85 6.79 -19.23
C ALA A 693 40.89 7.18 -20.36
N ASN A 694 39.59 7.12 -20.07
CA ASN A 694 38.56 7.67 -20.94
C ASN A 694 38.00 8.96 -20.30
N GLU A 695 38.19 10.10 -20.96
CA GLU A 695 37.80 11.42 -20.44
C GLU A 695 36.30 11.50 -20.12
N GLN A 696 35.45 10.82 -20.89
CA GLN A 696 34.00 10.88 -20.70
C GLN A 696 33.59 10.11 -19.44
N LYS A 697 34.17 8.93 -19.23
CA LYS A 697 33.97 8.15 -18.01
C LYS A 697 34.49 8.89 -16.77
N LEU A 698 35.65 9.53 -16.84
CA LEU A 698 36.17 10.35 -15.73
C LEU A 698 35.30 11.59 -15.47
N THR A 699 34.76 12.22 -16.52
CA THR A 699 33.80 13.33 -16.38
C THR A 699 32.54 12.88 -15.65
N MET A 700 32.02 11.68 -15.95
CA MET A 700 30.88 11.11 -15.24
C MET A 700 31.19 10.90 -13.74
N VAL A 701 32.38 10.41 -13.41
CA VAL A 701 32.80 10.24 -12.02
C VAL A 701 32.81 11.58 -11.29
N LEU A 702 33.45 12.60 -11.87
CA LEU A 702 33.56 13.93 -11.25
C LEU A 702 32.18 14.61 -11.09
N ASN A 703 31.30 14.52 -12.10
CA ASN A 703 29.94 15.07 -12.02
C ASN A 703 29.14 14.39 -10.90
N ASN A 704 29.15 13.06 -10.84
CA ASN A 704 28.40 12.32 -9.82
C ASN A 704 28.87 12.69 -8.39
N ILE A 705 30.18 12.85 -8.18
CA ILE A 705 30.73 13.24 -6.87
C ILE A 705 30.28 14.66 -6.50
N ILE A 706 30.37 15.61 -7.44
CA ILE A 706 30.01 17.01 -7.21
C ILE A 706 28.50 17.16 -7.00
N ASP A 707 27.67 16.49 -7.78
CA ASP A 707 26.22 16.60 -7.68
C ASP A 707 25.70 15.92 -6.40
N ASN A 708 26.33 14.83 -5.96
CA ASN A 708 26.06 14.26 -4.63
C ASN A 708 26.35 15.28 -3.51
N ALA A 709 27.47 16.02 -3.59
CA ALA A 709 27.77 17.07 -2.61
C ALA A 709 26.73 18.19 -2.63
N LYS A 710 26.28 18.63 -3.83
CA LYS A 710 25.22 19.65 -3.97
C LYS A 710 23.88 19.20 -3.40
N HIS A 711 23.46 17.97 -3.69
CA HIS A 711 22.15 17.46 -3.29
C HIS A 711 22.07 17.07 -1.81
N HIS A 712 23.17 16.57 -1.24
CA HIS A 712 23.15 15.96 0.09
C HIS A 712 24.04 16.68 1.12
N GLY A 713 25.09 17.37 0.67
CA GLY A 713 26.02 18.11 1.53
C GLY A 713 25.70 19.60 1.65
N PHE A 714 25.18 20.24 0.60
CA PHE A 714 25.00 21.70 0.52
C PHE A 714 23.57 22.14 0.84
N LEU A 715 23.15 21.95 2.10
CA LEU A 715 21.76 22.15 2.53
C LEU A 715 21.41 23.60 2.92
N ASP A 716 22.39 24.46 3.17
CA ASP A 716 22.20 25.86 3.60
C ASP A 716 22.54 26.84 2.46
N THR A 717 21.51 27.47 1.91
CA THR A 717 21.65 28.40 0.77
C THR A 717 22.43 29.67 1.11
N ASN A 718 22.62 30.01 2.40
CA ASN A 718 23.35 31.20 2.85
C ASN A 718 24.83 30.92 3.15
N LYS A 719 25.27 29.66 3.10
CA LYS A 719 26.67 29.27 3.30
C LYS A 719 27.41 29.23 1.96
N ASN A 720 28.64 29.75 1.94
CA ASN A 720 29.55 29.57 0.82
C ASN A 720 30.21 28.20 0.91
N TYR A 721 29.93 27.35 -0.08
CA TYR A 721 30.50 26.01 -0.16
C TYR A 721 31.75 26.00 -1.03
N LYS A 722 32.67 25.09 -0.70
CA LYS A 722 33.91 24.85 -1.43
C LYS A 722 34.03 23.39 -1.80
N ILE A 723 34.48 23.13 -3.02
CA ILE A 723 34.94 21.82 -3.48
C ILE A 723 36.41 21.98 -3.88
N SER A 724 37.29 21.20 -3.27
CA SER A 724 38.69 21.08 -3.66
C SER A 724 38.89 19.83 -4.49
N ILE A 725 39.52 19.96 -5.66
CA ILE A 725 40.04 18.85 -6.45
C ILE A 725 41.56 18.92 -6.34
N GLU A 726 42.14 17.95 -5.67
CA GLU A 726 43.57 17.84 -5.39
C GLU A 726 44.21 16.72 -6.21
N LEU A 727 45.36 17.01 -6.84
CA LEU A 727 46.21 16.01 -7.48
C LEU A 727 47.49 15.84 -6.65
N VAL A 728 47.76 14.60 -6.22
CA VAL A 728 48.85 14.25 -5.30
C VAL A 728 49.58 13.01 -5.81
N PRO A 729 50.93 12.93 -5.78
CA PRO A 729 51.61 11.67 -6.07
C PRO A 729 51.26 10.65 -4.97
N PHE A 730 50.99 9.41 -5.35
CA PHE A 730 50.78 8.34 -4.37
C PHE A 730 52.12 7.62 -4.12
N THR A 731 52.74 7.87 -2.98
CA THR A 731 54.08 7.36 -2.61
C THR A 731 54.07 6.37 -1.45
N GLU A 732 52.90 5.93 -1.01
CA GLU A 732 52.74 5.02 0.12
C GLU A 732 53.10 3.57 -0.23
N THR A 733 53.41 2.75 0.77
CA THR A 733 53.71 1.32 0.57
C THR A 733 52.45 0.53 0.19
N VAL A 734 52.62 -0.65 -0.41
CA VAL A 734 51.51 -1.57 -0.73
C VAL A 734 50.66 -1.89 0.51
N GLU A 735 51.29 -2.09 1.67
CA GLU A 735 50.58 -2.34 2.93
C GLU A 735 49.68 -1.17 3.37
N VAL A 736 50.08 0.07 3.08
CA VAL A 736 49.28 1.26 3.38
C VAL A 736 48.18 1.43 2.32
N ALA A 737 48.48 1.16 1.05
CA ALA A 737 47.49 1.18 -0.03
C ALA A 737 46.34 0.20 0.23
N GLU A 738 46.62 -1.03 0.67
CA GLU A 738 45.59 -2.02 1.00
C GLU A 738 44.67 -1.55 2.13
N LYS A 739 45.22 -0.89 3.16
CA LYS A 739 44.44 -0.29 4.26
C LYS A 739 43.52 0.84 3.78
N LEU A 740 43.87 1.49 2.67
CA LEU A 740 43.08 2.53 2.01
C LEU A 740 42.16 1.97 0.91
N ASN A 741 42.00 0.65 0.81
CA ASN A 741 41.23 -0.03 -0.24
C ASN A 741 41.76 0.21 -1.67
N TYR A 742 43.07 0.43 -1.80
CA TYR A 742 43.76 0.51 -3.07
C TYR A 742 44.56 -0.79 -3.33
N ASP A 743 44.50 -1.27 -4.57
CA ASP A 743 45.23 -2.43 -5.07
C ASP A 743 46.21 -1.94 -6.15
N ILE A 744 47.47 -1.72 -5.73
CA ILE A 744 48.53 -1.10 -6.52
C ILE A 744 49.63 -2.11 -6.87
N LEU A 745 50.34 -1.87 -7.98
CA LEU A 745 51.57 -2.60 -8.31
C LEU A 745 52.81 -1.79 -7.93
N GLU A 746 53.77 -2.40 -7.25
CA GLU A 746 55.07 -1.77 -6.92
C GLU A 746 55.85 -1.29 -8.15
N SER A 747 55.58 -1.88 -9.32
CA SER A 747 56.22 -1.51 -10.59
C SER A 747 55.60 -0.30 -11.27
N GLU A 748 54.48 0.23 -10.77
CA GLU A 748 53.74 1.35 -11.38
C GLU A 748 53.75 2.57 -10.46
N SER A 749 53.77 3.76 -11.05
CA SER A 749 53.56 5.01 -10.32
C SER A 749 52.10 5.42 -10.42
N TYR A 750 51.51 5.93 -9.34
CA TYR A 750 50.11 6.32 -9.30
C TYR A 750 49.95 7.80 -8.95
N ILE A 751 48.92 8.41 -9.53
CA ILE A 751 48.44 9.73 -9.13
C ILE A 751 47.13 9.55 -8.36
N GLU A 752 47.02 10.18 -7.20
CA GLU A 752 45.80 10.23 -6.41
C GLU A 752 45.03 11.51 -6.74
N VAL A 753 43.75 11.34 -7.08
CA VAL A 753 42.80 12.44 -7.27
C VAL A 753 41.90 12.48 -6.05
N LYS A 754 41.97 13.54 -5.25
CA LYS A 754 41.11 13.75 -4.07
C LYS A 754 40.08 14.83 -4.35
N ILE A 755 38.82 14.54 -4.06
CA ILE A 755 37.71 15.50 -4.19
C ILE A 755 37.10 15.70 -2.81
N SER A 756 37.31 16.89 -2.25
CA SER A 756 36.96 17.26 -0.88
C SER A 756 35.89 18.35 -0.86
N ASN A 757 34.90 18.28 0.04
CA ASN A 757 33.86 19.31 0.19
C ASN A 757 33.60 19.71 1.65
N ASN A 758 33.23 20.97 1.87
CA ASN A 758 32.93 21.53 3.21
C ASN A 758 31.43 21.53 3.58
N GLY A 759 30.67 20.64 2.93
CA GLY A 759 29.25 20.39 3.17
C GLY A 759 28.98 19.64 4.47
N LYS A 760 27.76 19.16 4.66
CA LYS A 760 27.41 18.29 5.79
C LYS A 760 28.29 17.01 5.76
N PRO A 761 28.94 16.62 6.88
CA PRO A 761 29.74 15.40 6.93
C PRO A 761 28.87 14.17 6.72
N SER A 762 29.49 13.11 6.18
CA SER A 762 28.88 11.78 6.12
C SER A 762 28.61 11.24 7.55
N PRO A 763 27.63 10.33 7.74
CA PRO A 763 27.37 9.73 9.05
C PRO A 763 28.63 9.07 9.65
N LYS A 764 28.78 9.10 10.98
CA LYS A 764 30.00 8.64 11.69
C LYS A 764 30.42 7.19 11.42
N ASP A 765 29.50 6.34 10.96
CA ASP A 765 29.76 4.92 10.65
C ASP A 765 29.71 4.61 9.13
N PHE A 766 29.66 5.64 8.26
CA PHE A 766 29.51 5.45 6.82
C PHE A 766 30.83 5.00 6.17
N LYS A 767 30.87 3.75 5.70
CA LYS A 767 32.06 3.15 5.09
C LYS A 767 31.97 3.11 3.56
N LEU A 768 33.11 2.86 2.91
CA LEU A 768 33.15 2.67 1.45
C LEU A 768 32.21 1.56 0.97
N GLU A 769 32.08 0.48 1.73
CA GLU A 769 31.17 -0.64 1.45
C GLU A 769 29.71 -0.20 1.35
N ASP A 770 29.31 0.77 2.18
CA ASP A 770 27.98 1.38 2.14
C ASP A 770 27.82 2.28 0.91
N TYR A 771 28.88 3.02 0.54
CA TYR A 771 28.90 3.90 -0.63
C TYR A 771 28.73 3.15 -1.96
N ILE A 772 29.36 1.99 -2.11
CA ILE A 772 29.36 1.22 -3.37
C ILE A 772 28.23 0.18 -3.46
N ARG A 773 27.34 0.10 -2.46
CA ARG A 773 26.26 -0.89 -2.41
C ARG A 773 25.09 -0.50 -3.31
N LYS A 774 24.75 -1.35 -4.28
CA LYS A 774 23.56 -1.16 -5.14
C LYS A 774 22.29 -1.00 -4.31
N ASN A 775 21.49 0.03 -4.62
CA ASN A 775 20.21 0.32 -3.97
C ASN A 775 20.31 0.71 -2.49
N PHE A 776 21.49 1.14 -2.03
CA PHE A 776 21.67 1.66 -0.68
C PHE A 776 21.67 3.20 -0.66
N GLY A 777 20.95 3.80 0.29
CA GLY A 777 20.92 5.25 0.49
C GLY A 777 20.89 5.59 1.97
N ALA A 778 21.74 6.53 2.39
CA ALA A 778 21.78 7.06 3.75
C ALA A 778 21.29 8.52 3.75
N GLY A 779 20.30 8.85 4.60
CA GLY A 779 19.71 10.20 4.70
C GLY A 779 18.22 10.25 4.33
N ASN A 780 17.59 11.42 4.54
CA ASN A 780 16.13 11.62 4.43
C ASN A 780 15.58 11.71 2.98
N THR A 781 16.43 11.58 1.97
CA THR A 781 16.03 11.69 0.55
C THR A 781 16.20 10.34 -0.15
N LYS A 782 15.10 9.74 -0.59
CA LYS A 782 15.05 8.44 -1.30
C LYS A 782 15.68 8.55 -2.71
N ASN A 783 16.99 8.39 -2.82
CA ASN A 783 17.66 8.13 -4.09
C ASN A 783 17.94 6.61 -4.27
N LYS A 784 18.03 6.16 -5.53
CA LYS A 784 18.14 4.74 -5.92
C LYS A 784 19.48 4.05 -5.57
N GLY A 785 20.43 4.72 -4.92
CA GLY A 785 21.69 4.10 -4.46
C GLY A 785 22.58 3.49 -5.56
N LEU A 786 22.56 4.05 -6.77
CA LEU A 786 23.33 3.55 -7.92
C LEU A 786 24.65 4.30 -8.15
N GLY A 787 24.73 5.58 -7.80
CA GLY A 787 25.86 6.45 -8.17
C GLY A 787 27.22 6.01 -7.63
N GLY A 788 27.31 5.59 -6.35
CA GLY A 788 28.57 5.13 -5.77
C GLY A 788 29.05 3.78 -6.34
N TYR A 789 28.11 2.89 -6.68
CA TYR A 789 28.42 1.63 -7.38
C TYR A 789 28.99 1.90 -8.79
N GLU A 790 28.36 2.81 -9.55
CA GLU A 790 28.80 3.15 -10.91
C GLU A 790 30.18 3.82 -10.92
N ILE A 791 30.46 4.73 -9.97
CA ILE A 791 31.79 5.33 -9.81
C ILE A 791 32.84 4.24 -9.60
N ASN A 792 32.58 3.28 -8.71
CA ASN A 792 33.51 2.20 -8.42
C ASN A 792 33.81 1.32 -9.65
N GLU A 793 32.80 0.98 -10.45
CA GLU A 793 33.00 0.16 -11.65
C GLU A 793 33.74 0.93 -12.76
N ILE A 794 33.50 2.24 -12.90
CA ILE A 794 34.26 3.09 -13.82
C ILE A 794 35.73 3.16 -13.40
N ILE A 795 36.01 3.44 -12.11
CA ILE A 795 37.38 3.56 -11.62
C ILE A 795 38.15 2.25 -11.74
N LYS A 796 37.52 1.10 -11.45
CA LYS A 796 38.11 -0.22 -11.71
C LYS A 796 38.47 -0.40 -13.18
N SER A 797 37.62 0.03 -14.11
CA SER A 797 37.92 -0.11 -15.55
C SER A 797 39.19 0.64 -15.96
N HIS A 798 39.52 1.74 -15.27
CA HIS A 798 40.74 2.55 -15.50
C HIS A 798 41.98 2.00 -14.78
N ASN A 799 41.80 0.98 -13.94
CA ASN A 799 42.85 0.35 -13.14
C ASN A 799 42.94 -1.15 -13.43
N ASN A 800 42.62 -1.59 -14.66
CA ASN A 800 42.66 -3.00 -15.06
C ASN A 800 41.82 -3.94 -14.16
N GLY A 801 40.71 -3.44 -13.61
CA GLY A 801 39.83 -4.17 -12.70
C GLY A 801 40.20 -4.07 -11.23
N ARG A 802 41.34 -3.47 -10.88
CA ARG A 802 41.82 -3.32 -9.50
C ARG A 802 41.04 -2.28 -8.71
N LYS A 803 41.01 -2.45 -7.39
CA LYS A 803 40.38 -1.49 -6.48
C LYS A 803 41.23 -0.22 -6.41
N ALA A 804 40.60 0.92 -6.61
CA ALA A 804 41.30 2.20 -6.64
C ALA A 804 40.42 3.36 -6.15
N LEU A 805 39.43 3.11 -5.29
CA LEU A 805 38.48 4.11 -4.77
C LEU A 805 38.44 4.04 -3.24
N ASN A 806 38.42 5.20 -2.60
CA ASN A 806 38.27 5.34 -1.15
C ASN A 806 37.41 6.57 -0.77
N ILE A 807 36.93 6.59 0.48
CA ILE A 807 36.18 7.70 1.07
C ILE A 807 36.66 7.97 2.49
N PHE A 808 36.86 9.25 2.80
CA PHE A 808 37.25 9.75 4.11
C PHE A 808 36.19 10.72 4.65
N SER A 809 35.94 10.65 5.95
CA SER A 809 35.17 11.67 6.68
C SER A 809 36.06 12.23 7.78
N ALA A 810 36.20 13.54 7.85
CA ALA A 810 37.09 14.19 8.81
C ALA A 810 36.43 14.38 10.19
N ASP A 811 37.25 14.48 11.24
CA ASP A 811 36.83 14.97 12.55
C ASP A 811 36.52 16.48 12.53
N VAL A 812 35.83 16.96 13.57
CA VAL A 812 35.02 18.20 13.64
C VAL A 812 35.76 19.52 13.30
N ASP A 813 37.09 19.53 13.13
CA ASP A 813 37.91 20.74 12.94
C ASP A 813 38.66 20.84 11.59
N SER A 814 38.27 20.07 10.57
CA SER A 814 38.82 20.15 9.21
C SER A 814 38.06 21.13 8.30
N GLU A 815 38.76 21.88 7.41
CA GLU A 815 38.10 22.74 6.40
C GLU A 815 37.19 21.93 5.45
N TYR A 816 37.50 20.66 5.21
CA TYR A 816 36.72 19.74 4.39
C TYR A 816 36.19 18.55 5.21
N ASN A 817 34.90 18.27 5.07
CA ASN A 817 34.17 17.31 5.91
C ASN A 817 34.05 15.91 5.28
N THR A 818 34.13 15.81 3.96
CA THR A 818 34.08 14.53 3.24
C THR A 818 34.96 14.60 2.01
N THR A 819 35.80 13.57 1.84
CA THR A 819 36.74 13.43 0.73
C THR A 819 36.53 12.09 0.05
N ILE A 820 36.34 12.09 -1.26
CA ILE A 820 36.36 10.88 -2.08
C ILE A 820 37.65 10.91 -2.89
N SER A 821 38.38 9.80 -2.90
CA SER A 821 39.68 9.71 -3.57
C SER A 821 39.77 8.49 -4.46
N PHE A 822 40.49 8.61 -5.57
CA PHE A 822 40.79 7.47 -6.43
C PHE A 822 42.19 7.55 -7.05
N LEU A 823 42.75 6.37 -7.38
CA LEU A 823 44.04 6.24 -8.03
C LEU A 823 43.91 6.03 -9.55
N LEU A 824 44.89 6.57 -10.28
CA LEU A 824 45.11 6.26 -11.69
C LEU A 824 46.60 5.91 -11.92
N PRO A 825 46.90 4.85 -12.68
CA PRO A 825 48.27 4.49 -13.02
C PRO A 825 48.84 5.49 -14.03
N ILE A 826 50.05 5.97 -13.77
CA ILE A 826 50.80 6.87 -14.64
C ILE A 826 51.56 6.02 -15.66
N ILE A 827 51.43 6.39 -16.92
CA ILE A 827 52.22 5.83 -18.01
C ILE A 827 53.61 6.47 -17.95
N GLN A 828 54.62 5.68 -17.61
CA GLN A 828 56.01 6.14 -17.68
C GLN A 828 56.37 6.43 -19.14
N ILE A 829 56.61 7.70 -19.44
CA ILE A 829 57.19 8.12 -20.73
C ILE A 829 58.70 7.98 -20.57
N ASN A 830 59.30 6.97 -21.22
CA ASN A 830 60.75 6.87 -21.36
C ASN A 830 61.33 8.02 -22.21
#